data_AF-A0AAD9SJW1-F1
#
_entry.id   AF-A0AAD9SJW1-F1
#
_cell.length_a   1.000
_cell.length_b   1.000
_cell.length_c   1.000
_cell.angle_alpha   90.00
_cell.angle_beta   90.00
_cell.angle_gamma   90.00
#
_symmetry.space_group_name_H-M   'P 1'
#
loop_
_entity.id
_entity.type
_entity.pdbx_description
1 polymer ?
#
loop_
_entity_poly.entity_id
_entity_poly.type
_entity_poly.pdbx_seq_one_letter_code
_entity_poly.pdbx_strand_id
1 'polypeptide(L)'
;MQDLHSIITSAFLRQMCLARVPWPSTHHISGKELVTEFFSDDYRFLTAAKAAWPALKAITQAYGPNTIPDMTYFLPSPEVHEFPEQAFGMHVLLDQAPRVLFKGIDGRWTSWFDKIAGKLYKYYYGLPERHRPWTRGAWTGATFEYWACVAIEFNSTMAHHESTADQQLSATNTEQLRCAVENFSGHRDPARDGSSPPLDEYSMVDIVSHVDLGRDWAFHEASFFFFSVDDAHKPIIDRFGRYPYRNAIEGRDSTLDEVEWIQKTAHFAEASPEVAKRVKQDMAARRWTPLGEGEGEHEVEERSQSDAAGNLAPDTSLNIAIRIEPAKKHVKQDEFQRLSGCRIPSPRSGGLRRTTRRPGLDGYKGPGWPSLHLKAVLVLPCTPDRERPLSIQNEMRFLQVLLGAIAIGSAVAAPTSSDAPVEKRKSKFLFSGVNESGAEFGSGNLPGQLNKDYTWPVHSTIDTLTAKGFNIFRVPILMERIIPSKLTGSINETYYSGLNDIVSYITSKGAYAIIDSQNFGRYYGNVITDTSGFGTYWKTIAARFAGNSKVIFDTNNEYHDMDNTLVANLNQAAINGIRAAGATSQYIFVEGNSYTGAWTWVSSGTGAALASLTDPSNKIIYEMHQYLDTDGSGTNANCVSSTIGSERIQAATQWLKQNGKKGILGETAGGANSQCIQALTGMLQYMEDNTDVWQGWLWWGGGPWWGSYMFSMEPPSGTAYTGFLPSISQFI
;
A
#
# COMPACT_ATOMS: atom_id res chain seq x y z
N MET A 1 -42.12 -10.46 -8.76
CA MET A 1 -40.97 -10.97 -7.99
C MET A 1 -40.30 -12.03 -8.83
N GLN A 2 -38.97 -12.05 -8.90
CA GLN A 2 -38.23 -13.22 -9.39
C GLN A 2 -38.37 -14.35 -8.36
N ASP A 3 -38.31 -15.60 -8.80
CA ASP A 3 -38.22 -16.73 -7.88
C ASP A 3 -36.78 -16.83 -7.36
N LEU A 4 -36.60 -16.54 -6.06
CA LEU A 4 -35.28 -16.61 -5.43
C LEU A 4 -34.69 -18.04 -5.46
N HIS A 5 -35.50 -19.09 -5.50
CA HIS A 5 -34.98 -20.47 -5.63
C HIS A 5 -34.40 -20.76 -7.02
N SER A 6 -34.82 -20.04 -8.06
CA SER A 6 -34.24 -20.13 -9.40
C SER A 6 -32.87 -19.43 -9.53
N ILE A 7 -32.55 -18.52 -8.59
CA ILE A 7 -31.30 -17.75 -8.57
C ILE A 7 -30.34 -18.35 -7.53
N ILE A 8 -30.80 -18.50 -6.28
CA ILE A 8 -30.01 -18.99 -5.14
C ILE A 8 -30.06 -20.52 -5.14
N THR A 9 -29.41 -21.12 -6.13
CA THR A 9 -29.38 -22.57 -6.34
C THR A 9 -28.26 -23.26 -5.56
N SER A 10 -28.39 -24.56 -5.31
CA SER A 10 -27.32 -25.41 -4.77
C SER A 10 -26.06 -25.48 -5.65
N ALA A 11 -26.11 -25.04 -6.91
CA ALA A 11 -24.92 -24.86 -7.74
C ALA A 11 -24.23 -23.52 -7.46
N PHE A 12 -25.01 -22.44 -7.42
CA PHE A 12 -24.54 -21.09 -7.12
C PHE A 12 -23.93 -20.97 -5.72
N LEU A 13 -24.55 -21.56 -4.68
CA LEU A 13 -23.97 -21.57 -3.34
C LEU A 13 -22.60 -22.28 -3.30
N ARG A 14 -22.40 -23.34 -4.08
CA ARG A 14 -21.11 -24.04 -4.16
C ARG A 14 -20.08 -23.25 -4.96
N GLN A 15 -20.50 -22.48 -5.96
CA GLN A 15 -19.63 -21.49 -6.61
C GLN A 15 -19.18 -20.41 -5.61
N MET A 16 -20.06 -19.90 -4.73
CA MET A 16 -19.67 -18.94 -3.69
C MET A 16 -18.71 -19.55 -2.65
N CYS A 17 -18.88 -20.83 -2.27
CA CYS A 17 -17.94 -21.56 -1.43
C CYS A 17 -16.54 -21.64 -2.08
N LEU A 18 -16.48 -22.14 -3.32
CA LEU A 18 -15.23 -22.27 -4.09
C LEU A 18 -14.61 -20.92 -4.48
N ALA A 19 -15.38 -19.84 -4.51
CA ALA A 19 -14.84 -18.51 -4.76
C ALA A 19 -14.08 -17.89 -3.59
N ARG A 20 -14.33 -18.38 -2.35
CA ARG A 20 -13.69 -17.88 -1.13
C ARG A 20 -12.69 -18.87 -0.52
N VAL A 21 -12.87 -20.17 -0.76
CA VAL A 21 -11.90 -21.21 -0.42
C VAL A 21 -11.72 -22.12 -1.65
N PRO A 22 -10.90 -21.72 -2.64
CA PRO A 22 -10.84 -22.33 -3.98
C PRO A 22 -10.06 -23.64 -4.07
N TRP A 23 -9.36 -24.02 -3.01
CA TRP A 23 -8.64 -25.29 -2.97
C TRP A 23 -9.61 -26.48 -2.81
N PRO A 24 -9.26 -27.68 -3.29
CA PRO A 24 -9.94 -28.90 -2.88
C PRO A 24 -9.87 -29.07 -1.35
N SER A 25 -10.90 -29.68 -0.74
CA SER A 25 -10.92 -29.92 0.71
C SER A 25 -9.76 -30.78 1.21
N THR A 26 -9.13 -31.56 0.34
CA THR A 26 -7.94 -32.38 0.60
C THR A 26 -6.60 -31.64 0.41
N HIS A 27 -6.61 -30.33 0.17
CA HIS A 27 -5.38 -29.53 -0.01
C HIS A 27 -4.79 -29.07 1.32
N HIS A 28 -3.46 -29.06 1.41
CA HIS A 28 -2.72 -28.53 2.56
C HIS A 28 -2.37 -27.05 2.30
N ILE A 29 -3.28 -26.16 2.70
CA ILE A 29 -3.15 -24.71 2.49
C ILE A 29 -1.96 -24.17 3.30
N SER A 30 -1.02 -23.51 2.63
CA SER A 30 0.07 -22.78 3.28
C SER A 30 -0.43 -21.47 3.91
N GLY A 31 0.31 -20.93 4.89
CA GLY A 31 -0.05 -19.63 5.46
C GLY A 31 0.01 -18.51 4.42
N LYS A 32 0.93 -18.59 3.45
CA LYS A 32 1.02 -17.64 2.35
C LYS A 32 -0.20 -17.68 1.42
N GLU A 33 -0.70 -18.87 1.08
CA GLU A 33 -1.97 -19.03 0.37
C GLU A 33 -3.14 -18.41 1.14
N LEU A 34 -3.24 -18.69 2.45
CA LEU A 34 -4.28 -18.15 3.34
C LEU A 34 -4.20 -16.61 3.50
N VAL A 35 -3.01 -16.00 3.55
CA VAL A 35 -2.92 -14.53 3.60
C VAL A 35 -3.20 -13.91 2.23
N THR A 36 -2.72 -14.53 1.14
CA THR A 36 -2.87 -13.97 -0.22
C THR A 36 -4.32 -13.96 -0.70
N GLU A 37 -5.06 -15.07 -0.55
CA GLU A 37 -6.44 -15.21 -1.07
C GLU A 37 -7.44 -14.24 -0.39
N PHE A 38 -7.09 -13.70 0.78
CA PHE A 38 -8.00 -12.91 1.63
C PHE A 38 -7.62 -11.44 1.73
N PHE A 39 -6.33 -11.10 1.53
CA PHE A 39 -5.80 -9.72 1.67
C PHE A 39 -5.08 -9.18 0.42
N SER A 40 -5.00 -9.93 -0.70
CA SER A 40 -4.57 -9.37 -1.99
C SER A 40 -5.75 -8.96 -2.87
N ASP A 41 -5.52 -8.10 -3.85
CA ASP A 41 -6.49 -7.65 -4.86
C ASP A 41 -6.84 -8.75 -5.90
N ASP A 42 -7.16 -9.97 -5.43
CA ASP A 42 -7.40 -11.10 -6.31
C ASP A 42 -8.73 -10.96 -7.07
N TYR A 43 -8.60 -10.92 -8.39
CA TYR A 43 -9.73 -10.85 -9.33
C TYR A 43 -10.73 -12.00 -9.15
N ARG A 44 -10.36 -13.16 -8.59
CA ARG A 44 -11.21 -14.35 -8.49
C ARG A 44 -12.41 -14.13 -7.56
N PHE A 45 -12.18 -13.77 -6.29
CA PHE A 45 -13.28 -13.54 -5.35
C PHE A 45 -14.12 -12.34 -5.78
N LEU A 46 -13.48 -11.25 -6.26
CA LEU A 46 -14.19 -10.08 -6.78
C LEU A 46 -15.09 -10.41 -7.98
N THR A 47 -14.64 -11.27 -8.90
CA THR A 47 -15.45 -11.73 -10.06
C THR A 47 -16.67 -12.53 -9.60
N ALA A 48 -16.49 -13.45 -8.65
CA ALA A 48 -17.60 -14.23 -8.10
C ALA A 48 -18.59 -13.36 -7.29
N ALA A 49 -18.08 -12.39 -6.54
CA ALA A 49 -18.93 -11.40 -5.87
C ALA A 49 -19.73 -10.56 -6.89
N LYS A 50 -19.11 -10.09 -7.98
CA LYS A 50 -19.83 -9.40 -9.07
C LYS A 50 -20.91 -10.30 -9.69
N ALA A 51 -20.63 -11.60 -9.87
CA ALA A 51 -21.62 -12.58 -10.31
C ALA A 51 -22.77 -12.82 -9.30
N ALA A 52 -22.57 -12.50 -8.01
CA ALA A 52 -23.60 -12.57 -6.97
C ALA A 52 -24.54 -11.34 -6.92
N TRP A 53 -24.19 -10.24 -7.60
CA TRP A 53 -24.97 -8.99 -7.64
C TRP A 53 -26.47 -9.19 -7.98
N PRO A 54 -26.86 -10.01 -8.97
CA PRO A 54 -28.28 -10.25 -9.26
C PRO A 54 -29.02 -10.95 -8.11
N ALA A 55 -28.37 -11.85 -7.39
CA ALA A 55 -28.95 -12.52 -6.22
C ALA A 55 -29.16 -11.53 -5.07
N LEU A 56 -28.18 -10.67 -4.79
CA LEU A 56 -28.25 -9.63 -3.77
C LEU A 56 -29.35 -8.59 -4.09
N LYS A 57 -29.46 -8.18 -5.35
CA LYS A 57 -30.52 -7.27 -5.83
C LYS A 57 -31.91 -7.93 -5.77
N ALA A 58 -32.02 -9.20 -6.11
CA ALA A 58 -33.28 -9.95 -5.97
C ALA A 58 -33.72 -10.10 -4.50
N ILE A 59 -32.80 -10.39 -3.57
CA ILE A 59 -33.07 -10.49 -2.12
C ILE A 59 -33.57 -9.14 -1.58
N THR A 60 -32.87 -8.05 -1.87
CA THR A 60 -33.26 -6.70 -1.39
C THR A 60 -34.60 -6.25 -1.97
N GLN A 61 -34.87 -6.52 -3.25
CA GLN A 61 -36.17 -6.25 -3.89
C GLN A 61 -37.33 -7.10 -3.36
N ALA A 62 -37.09 -8.37 -2.98
CA ALA A 62 -38.13 -9.27 -2.49
C ALA A 62 -38.61 -8.94 -1.07
N TYR A 63 -37.71 -8.44 -0.21
CA TYR A 63 -37.97 -8.27 1.23
C TYR A 63 -38.00 -6.81 1.70
N GLY A 64 -37.22 -5.93 1.07
CA GLY A 64 -37.08 -4.52 1.46
C GLY A 64 -36.37 -4.30 2.81
N PRO A 65 -36.01 -3.04 3.13
CA PRO A 65 -35.14 -2.73 4.28
C PRO A 65 -35.77 -3.05 5.65
N ASN A 66 -37.09 -3.16 5.72
CA ASN A 66 -37.84 -3.38 6.96
C ASN A 66 -38.02 -4.87 7.33
N THR A 67 -37.60 -5.80 6.46
CA THR A 67 -37.81 -7.24 6.64
C THR A 67 -36.46 -7.96 6.72
N ILE A 68 -36.24 -8.79 7.73
CA ILE A 68 -35.07 -9.68 7.79
C ILE A 68 -35.49 -11.10 7.37
N PRO A 69 -35.25 -11.50 6.11
CA PRO A 69 -35.70 -12.79 5.57
C PRO A 69 -35.16 -13.99 6.32
N ASP A 70 -35.78 -15.14 6.12
CA ASP A 70 -35.23 -16.43 6.56
C ASP A 70 -34.58 -17.12 5.36
N MET A 71 -33.25 -17.28 5.42
CA MET A 71 -32.48 -17.86 4.31
C MET A 71 -32.29 -19.37 4.45
N THR A 72 -32.82 -19.99 5.52
CA THR A 72 -32.68 -21.44 5.75
C THR A 72 -33.42 -22.28 4.70
N TYR A 73 -34.48 -21.74 4.10
CA TYR A 73 -35.25 -22.40 3.03
C TYR A 73 -34.47 -22.65 1.73
N PHE A 74 -33.32 -21.99 1.54
CA PHE A 74 -32.43 -22.21 0.39
C PHE A 74 -31.33 -23.24 0.66
N LEU A 75 -31.26 -23.78 1.89
CA LEU A 75 -30.28 -24.78 2.29
C LEU A 75 -30.90 -26.19 2.32
N PRO A 76 -30.11 -27.25 2.08
CA PRO A 76 -30.58 -28.61 2.27
C PRO A 76 -30.73 -28.95 3.77
N SER A 77 -31.28 -30.12 4.08
CA SER A 77 -31.31 -30.64 5.45
C SER A 77 -29.90 -30.75 6.05
N PRO A 78 -29.65 -30.34 7.30
CA PRO A 78 -28.35 -30.48 7.96
C PRO A 78 -27.81 -31.92 8.05
N GLU A 79 -28.65 -32.93 7.81
CA GLU A 79 -28.25 -34.35 7.77
C GLU A 79 -27.61 -34.80 6.44
N VAL A 80 -27.58 -33.96 5.39
CA VAL A 80 -26.94 -34.33 4.11
C VAL A 80 -25.50 -33.82 4.01
N HIS A 81 -24.68 -34.55 3.25
CA HIS A 81 -23.24 -34.28 3.11
C HIS A 81 -22.94 -32.89 2.51
N GLU A 82 -23.79 -32.40 1.62
CA GLU A 82 -23.63 -31.13 0.90
C GLU A 82 -24.10 -29.90 1.71
N PHE A 83 -24.55 -30.09 2.97
CA PHE A 83 -24.99 -28.98 3.82
C PHE A 83 -23.87 -28.01 4.21
N PRO A 84 -22.68 -28.42 4.70
CA PRO A 84 -21.66 -27.48 5.17
C PRO A 84 -21.13 -26.58 4.06
N GLU A 85 -20.96 -27.13 2.85
CA GLU A 85 -20.52 -26.42 1.65
C GLU A 85 -21.53 -25.33 1.22
N GLN A 86 -22.82 -25.67 1.17
CA GLN A 86 -23.88 -24.72 0.82
C GLN A 86 -24.15 -23.70 1.94
N ALA A 87 -24.01 -24.12 3.20
CA ALA A 87 -24.13 -23.24 4.37
C ALA A 87 -23.00 -22.20 4.42
N PHE A 88 -21.78 -22.59 4.05
CA PHE A 88 -20.65 -21.67 3.90
C PHE A 88 -20.85 -20.75 2.69
N GLY A 89 -21.22 -21.30 1.53
CA GLY A 89 -21.55 -20.50 0.34
C GLY A 89 -22.64 -19.44 0.58
N MET A 90 -23.63 -19.75 1.41
CA MET A 90 -24.66 -18.80 1.85
C MET A 90 -24.11 -17.74 2.81
N HIS A 91 -23.17 -18.10 3.71
CA HIS A 91 -22.46 -17.11 4.54
C HIS A 91 -21.60 -16.17 3.66
N VAL A 92 -20.85 -16.69 2.69
CA VAL A 92 -20.05 -15.89 1.75
C VAL A 92 -20.94 -14.94 0.94
N LEU A 93 -22.11 -15.41 0.48
CA LEU A 93 -23.11 -14.58 -0.20
C LEU A 93 -23.66 -13.44 0.67
N LEU A 94 -23.92 -13.69 1.96
CA LEU A 94 -24.63 -12.75 2.84
C LEU A 94 -23.73 -11.85 3.69
N ASP A 95 -22.48 -12.24 3.95
CA ASP A 95 -21.53 -11.50 4.79
C ASP A 95 -20.40 -10.93 3.93
N GLN A 96 -19.64 -11.79 3.24
CA GLN A 96 -18.41 -11.40 2.54
C GLN A 96 -18.65 -10.62 1.24
N ALA A 97 -19.55 -11.09 0.37
CA ALA A 97 -19.81 -10.43 -0.92
C ALA A 97 -20.31 -8.97 -0.78
N PRO A 98 -21.25 -8.62 0.15
CA PRO A 98 -21.61 -7.23 0.43
C PRO A 98 -20.42 -6.31 0.76
N ARG A 99 -19.41 -6.78 1.49
CA ARG A 99 -18.27 -5.94 1.95
C ARG A 99 -17.39 -5.50 0.79
N VAL A 100 -17.16 -6.38 -0.19
CA VAL A 100 -16.36 -6.05 -1.38
C VAL A 100 -17.17 -5.26 -2.42
N LEU A 101 -18.47 -5.52 -2.58
CA LEU A 101 -19.32 -4.89 -3.60
C LEU A 101 -19.91 -3.54 -3.20
N PHE A 102 -20.43 -3.42 -1.99
CA PHE A 102 -21.29 -2.28 -1.64
C PHE A 102 -20.46 -1.09 -1.16
N LYS A 103 -20.28 -0.14 -2.07
CA LYS A 103 -19.64 1.16 -1.81
C LYS A 103 -20.69 2.26 -1.82
N GLY A 104 -20.28 3.48 -1.46
CA GLY A 104 -21.16 4.64 -1.49
C GLY A 104 -22.45 4.45 -0.69
N ILE A 105 -23.58 4.86 -1.27
CA ILE A 105 -24.91 4.68 -0.67
C ILE A 105 -25.37 3.21 -0.61
N ASP A 106 -24.83 2.31 -1.43
CA ASP A 106 -25.17 0.89 -1.33
C ASP A 106 -24.59 0.24 -0.06
N GLY A 107 -23.56 0.84 0.55
CA GLY A 107 -23.00 0.40 1.84
C GLY A 107 -24.04 0.28 2.97
N ARG A 108 -25.17 1.01 2.88
CA ARG A 108 -26.33 0.84 3.79
C ARG A 108 -26.89 -0.58 3.78
N TRP A 109 -26.83 -1.26 2.64
CA TRP A 109 -27.30 -2.63 2.50
C TRP A 109 -26.36 -3.62 3.20
N THR A 110 -25.07 -3.34 3.37
CA THR A 110 -24.15 -4.20 4.14
C THR A 110 -24.66 -4.39 5.57
N SER A 111 -24.98 -3.30 6.27
CA SER A 111 -25.56 -3.35 7.62
C SER A 111 -27.00 -3.89 7.67
N TRP A 112 -27.67 -4.11 6.52
CA TRP A 112 -28.93 -4.86 6.43
C TRP A 112 -28.67 -6.36 6.24
N PHE A 113 -27.72 -6.72 5.36
CA PHE A 113 -27.29 -8.09 5.13
C PHE A 113 -26.64 -8.73 6.37
N ASP A 114 -25.88 -7.97 7.17
CA ASP A 114 -25.35 -8.42 8.48
C ASP A 114 -26.45 -8.96 9.40
N LYS A 115 -27.64 -8.33 9.39
CA LYS A 115 -28.79 -8.75 10.21
C LYS A 115 -29.37 -10.09 9.71
N ILE A 116 -29.20 -10.42 8.42
CA ILE A 116 -29.56 -11.71 7.81
C ILE A 116 -28.49 -12.76 8.12
N ALA A 117 -27.22 -12.45 7.88
CA ALA A 117 -26.08 -13.32 8.20
C ALA A 117 -26.08 -13.71 9.69
N GLY A 118 -26.34 -12.75 10.58
CA GLY A 118 -26.52 -12.96 12.01
C GLY A 118 -27.70 -13.87 12.39
N LYS A 119 -28.84 -13.73 11.73
CA LYS A 119 -30.01 -14.60 11.93
C LYS A 119 -29.71 -16.03 11.47
N LEU A 120 -29.03 -16.18 10.33
CA LEU A 120 -28.61 -17.46 9.79
C LEU A 120 -27.54 -18.14 10.66
N TYR A 121 -26.56 -17.38 11.16
CA TYR A 121 -25.56 -17.87 12.11
C TYR A 121 -26.23 -18.36 13.42
N LYS A 122 -27.25 -17.65 13.91
CA LYS A 122 -28.02 -18.06 15.09
C LYS A 122 -28.84 -19.34 14.86
N TYR A 123 -29.34 -19.58 13.64
CA TYR A 123 -29.87 -20.89 13.22
C TYR A 123 -28.77 -21.97 13.25
N TYR A 124 -27.62 -21.74 12.60
CA TYR A 124 -26.51 -22.69 12.60
C TYR A 124 -26.04 -23.04 14.02
N TYR A 125 -25.93 -22.07 14.92
CA TYR A 125 -25.52 -22.27 16.31
C TYR A 125 -26.53 -23.13 17.10
N GLY A 126 -27.82 -23.04 16.76
CA GLY A 126 -28.89 -23.88 17.30
C GLY A 126 -28.86 -25.34 16.82
N LEU A 127 -28.09 -25.66 15.77
CA LEU A 127 -27.93 -27.04 15.30
C LEU A 127 -27.10 -27.89 16.29
N PRO A 128 -27.31 -29.22 16.30
CA PRO A 128 -26.40 -30.16 16.97
C PRO A 128 -24.96 -29.95 16.51
N GLU A 129 -23.99 -30.14 17.41
CA GLU A 129 -22.59 -29.78 17.17
C GLU A 129 -21.99 -30.41 15.90
N ARG A 130 -22.39 -31.66 15.56
CA ARG A 130 -21.97 -32.37 14.34
C ARG A 130 -22.46 -31.76 13.02
N HIS A 131 -23.44 -30.85 13.08
CA HIS A 131 -24.08 -30.19 11.94
C HIS A 131 -23.71 -28.70 11.81
N ARG A 132 -23.03 -28.13 12.80
CA ARG A 132 -22.58 -26.73 12.76
C ARG A 132 -21.53 -26.59 11.66
N PRO A 133 -21.72 -25.71 10.66
CA PRO A 133 -20.91 -25.74 9.44
C PRO A 133 -19.46 -25.26 9.64
N TRP A 134 -19.09 -24.77 10.83
CA TRP A 134 -17.70 -24.48 11.21
C TRP A 134 -17.04 -25.57 12.09
N THR A 135 -17.72 -26.65 12.50
CA THR A 135 -17.09 -27.68 13.35
C THR A 135 -16.32 -28.71 12.52
N ARG A 136 -15.25 -29.25 13.09
CA ARG A 136 -14.32 -30.16 12.38
C ARG A 136 -15.00 -31.40 11.79
N GLY A 137 -16.06 -31.88 12.45
CA GLY A 137 -16.84 -33.06 12.03
C GLY A 137 -17.72 -32.83 10.81
N ALA A 138 -18.21 -31.59 10.60
CA ALA A 138 -18.96 -31.23 9.39
C ALA A 138 -18.08 -31.39 8.13
N TRP A 139 -16.78 -31.12 8.24
CA TRP A 139 -15.79 -31.24 7.16
C TRP A 139 -14.97 -32.54 7.26
N THR A 140 -15.66 -33.66 7.46
CA THR A 140 -15.04 -34.98 7.50
C THR A 140 -14.34 -35.29 6.17
N GLY A 141 -13.06 -35.67 6.22
CA GLY A 141 -12.24 -35.94 5.03
C GLY A 141 -11.45 -34.73 4.50
N ALA A 142 -11.78 -33.50 4.90
CA ALA A 142 -10.95 -32.34 4.61
C ALA A 142 -9.63 -32.37 5.40
N THR A 143 -8.62 -31.59 4.98
CA THR A 143 -7.42 -31.31 5.78
C THR A 143 -7.76 -30.48 7.03
N PHE A 144 -6.82 -30.31 7.95
CA PHE A 144 -7.02 -29.43 9.10
C PHE A 144 -7.05 -27.97 8.66
N GLU A 145 -6.13 -27.63 7.76
CA GLU A 145 -5.88 -26.31 7.21
C GLU A 145 -7.12 -25.79 6.47
N TYR A 146 -7.68 -26.60 5.56
CA TYR A 146 -8.93 -26.26 4.85
C TYR A 146 -10.10 -26.01 5.80
N TRP A 147 -10.30 -26.89 6.79
CA TRP A 147 -11.34 -26.69 7.79
C TRP A 147 -11.14 -25.39 8.59
N ALA A 148 -9.91 -25.11 9.00
CA ALA A 148 -9.60 -23.93 9.80
C ALA A 148 -9.84 -22.63 9.01
N CYS A 149 -9.51 -22.57 7.72
CA CYS A 149 -9.87 -21.43 6.86
C CYS A 149 -11.39 -21.18 6.83
N VAL A 150 -12.19 -22.23 6.62
CA VAL A 150 -13.67 -22.13 6.64
C VAL A 150 -14.19 -21.69 8.02
N ALA A 151 -13.59 -22.19 9.10
CA ALA A 151 -14.01 -21.89 10.46
C ALA A 151 -13.63 -20.47 10.92
N ILE A 152 -12.51 -19.93 10.45
CA ILE A 152 -12.11 -18.52 10.60
C ILE A 152 -13.14 -17.61 9.92
N GLU A 153 -13.42 -17.84 8.64
CA GLU A 153 -14.38 -17.02 7.88
C GLU A 153 -15.78 -17.01 8.48
N PHE A 154 -16.29 -18.17 8.90
CA PHE A 154 -17.55 -18.25 9.64
C PHE A 154 -17.55 -17.44 10.94
N ASN A 155 -16.39 -17.29 11.60
CA ASN A 155 -16.28 -16.52 12.83
C ASN A 155 -16.35 -15.02 12.59
N SER A 156 -15.70 -14.53 11.52
CA SER A 156 -15.64 -13.10 11.21
C SER A 156 -17.02 -12.46 11.04
N THR A 157 -18.08 -13.19 10.65
CA THR A 157 -19.47 -12.67 10.70
C THR A 157 -19.85 -12.13 12.08
N MET A 158 -19.43 -12.79 13.17
CA MET A 158 -19.66 -12.30 14.53
C MET A 158 -18.71 -11.15 14.91
N ALA A 159 -17.48 -11.14 14.37
CA ALA A 159 -16.54 -10.01 14.50
C ALA A 159 -17.03 -8.76 13.75
N HIS A 160 -17.81 -8.90 12.68
CA HIS A 160 -18.34 -7.78 11.89
C HIS A 160 -19.54 -7.06 12.55
N HIS A 161 -20.09 -7.57 13.66
CA HIS A 161 -21.33 -7.07 14.25
C HIS A 161 -21.14 -5.96 15.29
N GLU A 162 -21.98 -4.92 15.23
CA GLU A 162 -22.10 -3.89 16.26
C GLU A 162 -22.90 -4.38 17.49
N SER A 163 -22.37 -5.41 18.17
CA SER A 163 -23.04 -6.12 19.26
C SER A 163 -22.00 -6.73 20.20
N THR A 164 -21.89 -6.22 21.44
CA THR A 164 -20.94 -6.74 22.44
C THR A 164 -21.12 -8.24 22.72
N ALA A 165 -22.35 -8.76 22.56
CA ALA A 165 -22.65 -10.18 22.72
C ALA A 165 -22.13 -11.02 21.53
N ASP A 166 -22.24 -10.52 20.30
CA ASP A 166 -21.72 -11.20 19.11
C ASP A 166 -20.18 -11.08 19.04
N GLN A 167 -19.60 -9.94 19.44
CA GLN A 167 -18.14 -9.77 19.66
C GLN A 167 -17.59 -10.75 20.71
N GLN A 168 -18.30 -10.93 21.83
CA GLN A 168 -17.91 -11.91 22.84
C GLN A 168 -18.05 -13.35 22.33
N LEU A 169 -19.01 -13.63 21.44
CA LEU A 169 -19.12 -14.93 20.78
C LEU A 169 -17.95 -15.16 19.80
N SER A 170 -17.59 -14.13 19.01
CA SER A 170 -16.40 -14.14 18.14
C SER A 170 -15.15 -14.53 18.92
N ALA A 171 -14.76 -13.74 19.93
CA ALA A 171 -13.58 -14.03 20.75
C ALA A 171 -13.62 -15.42 21.43
N THR A 172 -14.82 -15.91 21.78
CA THR A 172 -14.99 -17.27 22.37
C THR A 172 -14.73 -18.38 21.34
N ASN A 173 -15.06 -18.16 20.07
CA ASN A 173 -14.75 -19.07 18.97
C ASN A 173 -13.28 -18.91 18.53
N THR A 174 -12.77 -17.68 18.44
CA THR A 174 -11.35 -17.37 18.18
C THR A 174 -10.47 -18.16 19.13
N GLU A 175 -10.76 -18.11 20.44
CA GLU A 175 -10.04 -18.88 21.47
C GLU A 175 -10.06 -20.41 21.24
N GLN A 176 -11.16 -20.96 20.73
CA GLN A 176 -11.28 -22.39 20.39
C GLN A 176 -10.47 -22.75 19.14
N LEU A 177 -10.51 -21.90 18.11
CA LEU A 177 -9.71 -22.08 16.88
C LEU A 177 -8.22 -21.89 17.16
N ARG A 178 -7.85 -20.91 17.99
CA ARG A 178 -6.50 -20.68 18.53
C ARG A 178 -6.00 -21.95 19.22
N CYS A 179 -6.76 -22.49 20.17
CA CYS A 179 -6.46 -23.80 20.78
C CYS A 179 -6.31 -24.94 19.75
N ALA A 180 -7.17 -25.01 18.72
CA ALA A 180 -7.10 -26.06 17.71
C ALA A 180 -5.80 -25.97 16.88
N VAL A 181 -5.46 -24.77 16.40
CA VAL A 181 -4.23 -24.52 15.60
C VAL A 181 -2.98 -24.74 16.45
N GLU A 182 -2.99 -24.34 17.72
CA GLU A 182 -1.87 -24.59 18.64
C GLU A 182 -1.63 -26.10 18.84
N ASN A 183 -2.70 -26.90 19.02
CA ASN A 183 -2.60 -28.35 19.15
C ASN A 183 -2.20 -29.05 17.84
N PHE A 184 -2.62 -28.54 16.69
CA PHE A 184 -2.27 -29.10 15.38
C PHE A 184 -0.81 -28.80 14.98
N SER A 185 -0.39 -27.54 15.14
CA SER A 185 0.94 -27.07 14.72
C SER A 185 2.04 -27.33 15.74
N GLY A 186 1.70 -27.53 17.01
CA GLY A 186 2.64 -27.57 18.13
C GLY A 186 3.27 -26.21 18.48
N HIS A 187 2.86 -25.13 17.81
CA HIS A 187 3.32 -23.77 18.06
C HIS A 187 2.31 -23.05 18.95
N ARG A 188 2.77 -22.24 19.91
CA ARG A 188 1.88 -21.43 20.75
C ARG A 188 1.63 -20.09 20.09
N ASP A 189 0.45 -19.52 20.30
CA ASP A 189 0.09 -18.21 19.77
C ASP A 189 0.82 -17.06 20.52
N PRO A 190 1.54 -16.15 19.81
CA PRO A 190 2.24 -14.99 20.39
C PRO A 190 1.37 -14.07 21.28
N ALA A 191 0.08 -13.94 20.97
CA ALA A 191 -0.85 -13.15 21.78
C ALA A 191 -1.04 -13.71 23.20
N ARG A 192 -0.66 -14.98 23.45
CA ARG A 192 -0.85 -15.65 24.75
C ARG A 192 0.40 -15.70 25.65
N ASP A 193 1.58 -15.33 25.17
CA ASP A 193 2.78 -15.17 26.02
C ASP A 193 3.20 -13.71 26.22
N GLY A 194 2.51 -12.76 25.58
CA GLY A 194 2.79 -11.33 25.72
C GLY A 194 3.96 -10.86 24.85
N SER A 195 4.35 -11.64 23.83
CA SER A 195 5.27 -11.18 22.78
C SER A 195 4.60 -10.24 21.78
N SER A 196 3.28 -10.32 21.59
CA SER A 196 2.48 -9.30 20.91
C SER A 196 2.03 -8.19 21.87
N PRO A 197 1.91 -6.92 21.40
CA PRO A 197 1.27 -5.85 22.17
C PRO A 197 -0.23 -6.14 22.40
N PRO A 198 -0.86 -5.57 23.44
CA PRO A 198 -2.31 -5.66 23.63
C PRO A 198 -3.05 -4.91 22.51
N LEU A 199 -4.13 -5.50 22.01
CA LEU A 199 -4.98 -4.89 20.98
C LEU A 199 -5.80 -3.72 21.57
N ASP A 200 -5.85 -2.63 20.82
CA ASP A 200 -6.61 -1.40 21.11
C ASP A 200 -7.58 -1.06 19.96
N GLU A 201 -8.29 0.07 20.05
CA GLU A 201 -9.25 0.48 19.02
C GLU A 201 -8.62 0.90 17.68
N TYR A 202 -7.30 1.05 17.56
CA TYR A 202 -6.61 1.34 16.29
C TYR A 202 -6.04 0.08 15.66
N SER A 203 -5.76 -0.95 16.48
CA SER A 203 -5.07 -2.17 16.09
C SER A 203 -5.72 -2.91 14.91
N MET A 204 -7.04 -2.89 14.76
CA MET A 204 -7.69 -3.51 13.59
C MET A 204 -7.27 -2.80 12.30
N VAL A 205 -7.30 -1.46 12.29
CA VAL A 205 -6.92 -0.64 11.14
C VAL A 205 -5.43 -0.81 10.83
N ASP A 206 -4.58 -0.83 11.86
CA ASP A 206 -3.13 -1.05 11.72
C ASP A 206 -2.83 -2.43 11.10
N ILE A 207 -3.40 -3.49 11.67
CA ILE A 207 -3.18 -4.88 11.23
C ILE A 207 -3.62 -5.07 9.76
N VAL A 208 -4.78 -4.55 9.34
CA VAL A 208 -5.26 -4.71 7.96
C VAL A 208 -4.61 -3.75 6.95
N SER A 209 -3.99 -2.66 7.40
CA SER A 209 -3.28 -1.71 6.51
C SER A 209 -1.83 -2.13 6.25
N HIS A 210 -1.24 -2.96 7.12
CA HIS A 210 0.17 -3.33 7.09
C HIS A 210 0.42 -4.84 6.89
N VAL A 211 -0.46 -5.51 6.14
CA VAL A 211 -0.34 -6.96 5.85
C VAL A 211 0.85 -7.25 4.94
N ASP A 212 1.83 -8.02 5.43
CA ASP A 212 2.96 -8.49 4.63
C ASP A 212 2.53 -9.66 3.71
N LEU A 213 2.02 -9.33 2.53
CA LEU A 213 1.73 -10.29 1.44
C LEU A 213 3.02 -10.91 0.85
N GLY A 214 4.20 -10.33 1.12
CA GLY A 214 5.50 -10.81 0.66
C GLY A 214 6.02 -11.99 1.48
N ARG A 215 5.80 -11.99 2.80
CA ARG A 215 6.23 -13.04 3.74
C ARG A 215 5.78 -14.44 3.32
N ASP A 216 6.64 -15.40 3.63
CA ASP A 216 6.36 -16.83 3.47
C ASP A 216 5.77 -17.37 4.78
N TRP A 217 4.49 -17.07 5.03
CA TRP A 217 3.81 -17.39 6.28
C TRP A 217 3.63 -18.91 6.44
N ALA A 218 4.00 -19.45 7.60
CA ALA A 218 3.52 -20.77 8.00
C ALA A 218 2.03 -20.73 8.32
N PHE A 219 1.31 -21.85 8.10
CA PHE A 219 -0.16 -21.91 8.27
C PHE A 219 -0.63 -21.44 9.66
N HIS A 220 0.13 -21.76 10.71
CA HIS A 220 -0.20 -21.35 12.08
C HIS A 220 0.04 -19.84 12.30
N GLU A 221 1.11 -19.26 11.73
CA GLU A 221 1.36 -17.81 11.82
C GLU A 221 0.25 -17.01 11.14
N ALA A 222 -0.18 -17.45 9.95
CA ALA A 222 -1.32 -16.87 9.24
C ALA A 222 -2.61 -17.00 10.08
N SER A 223 -2.90 -18.18 10.63
CA SER A 223 -4.05 -18.38 11.51
C SER A 223 -4.02 -17.44 12.73
N PHE A 224 -2.89 -17.31 13.41
CA PHE A 224 -2.70 -16.43 14.56
C PHE A 224 -2.86 -14.94 14.19
N PHE A 225 -2.45 -14.56 12.97
CA PHE A 225 -2.72 -13.22 12.41
C PHE A 225 -4.22 -13.00 12.16
N PHE A 226 -4.95 -13.93 11.53
CA PHE A 226 -6.40 -13.83 11.36
C PHE A 226 -7.15 -13.77 12.70
N PHE A 227 -6.75 -14.58 13.69
CA PHE A 227 -7.29 -14.51 15.04
C PHE A 227 -7.01 -13.16 15.73
N SER A 228 -5.98 -12.43 15.31
CA SER A 228 -5.68 -11.08 15.79
C SER A 228 -6.54 -10.03 15.07
N VAL A 229 -6.87 -10.23 13.79
CA VAL A 229 -7.86 -9.42 13.05
C VAL A 229 -9.26 -9.55 13.67
N ASP A 230 -9.74 -10.78 13.91
CA ASP A 230 -11.04 -11.05 14.55
C ASP A 230 -11.10 -10.40 15.94
N ASP A 231 -10.11 -10.62 16.80
CA ASP A 231 -10.13 -10.07 18.17
C ASP A 231 -9.95 -8.53 18.19
N ALA A 232 -9.28 -7.92 17.21
CA ALA A 232 -9.12 -6.47 17.11
C ALA A 232 -10.41 -5.71 16.76
N HIS A 233 -11.47 -6.39 16.31
CA HIS A 233 -12.80 -5.79 16.15
C HIS A 233 -13.42 -5.40 17.51
N LYS A 234 -13.08 -6.12 18.58
CA LYS A 234 -13.72 -5.98 19.89
C LYS A 234 -13.36 -4.66 20.61
N PRO A 235 -12.10 -4.19 20.69
CA PRO A 235 -11.77 -2.90 21.30
C PRO A 235 -12.58 -1.71 20.75
N ILE A 236 -12.87 -1.69 19.45
CA ILE A 236 -13.68 -0.63 18.82
C ILE A 236 -15.11 -0.65 19.36
N ILE A 237 -15.74 -1.85 19.42
CA ILE A 237 -17.08 -2.01 19.98
C ILE A 237 -17.12 -1.79 21.50
N ASP A 238 -16.06 -2.13 22.23
CA ASP A 238 -15.97 -1.87 23.67
C ASP A 238 -15.78 -0.37 23.97
N ARG A 239 -15.08 0.40 23.12
CA ARG A 239 -14.92 1.86 23.28
C ARG A 239 -16.15 2.66 22.81
N PHE A 240 -16.71 2.34 21.63
CA PHE A 240 -17.74 3.18 20.99
C PHE A 240 -19.15 2.55 20.97
N GLY A 241 -19.29 1.27 21.29
CA GLY A 241 -20.54 0.51 21.18
C GLY A 241 -20.97 0.16 19.75
N ARG A 242 -20.25 0.65 18.75
CA ARG A 242 -20.55 0.58 17.31
C ARG A 242 -19.28 0.86 16.49
N TYR A 243 -19.31 0.67 15.17
CA TYR A 243 -18.21 1.10 14.30
C TYR A 243 -18.37 2.57 13.91
N PRO A 244 -17.40 3.45 14.23
CA PRO A 244 -17.50 4.87 13.89
C PRO A 244 -17.67 5.10 12.38
N TYR A 245 -16.93 4.34 11.55
CA TYR A 245 -16.94 4.45 10.09
C TYR A 245 -18.30 4.10 9.45
N ARG A 246 -19.14 3.31 10.15
CA ARG A 246 -20.51 3.01 9.71
C ARG A 246 -21.51 4.14 9.99
N ASN A 247 -21.14 5.20 10.71
CA ASN A 247 -22.08 6.27 11.07
C ASN A 247 -22.66 6.98 9.83
N ALA A 248 -21.86 7.18 8.77
CA ALA A 248 -22.32 7.77 7.51
C ALA A 248 -23.46 6.96 6.84
N ILE A 249 -23.30 5.64 6.70
CA ILE A 249 -24.28 4.76 6.03
C ILE A 249 -25.51 4.46 6.90
N GLU A 250 -25.33 4.31 8.23
CA GLU A 250 -26.45 4.17 9.16
C GLU A 250 -27.17 5.51 9.45
N GLY A 251 -26.66 6.63 8.90
CA GLY A 251 -27.22 7.98 9.05
C GLY A 251 -27.11 8.55 10.46
N ARG A 252 -26.18 8.02 11.26
CA ARG A 252 -25.96 8.37 12.67
C ARG A 252 -25.11 9.63 12.76
N ASP A 253 -25.29 10.39 13.83
CA ASP A 253 -24.34 11.44 14.22
C ASP A 253 -23.18 10.80 15.00
N SER A 254 -21.95 11.17 14.63
CA SER A 254 -20.72 10.80 15.35
C SER A 254 -20.51 11.71 16.57
N THR A 255 -20.01 11.13 17.66
CA THR A 255 -19.49 11.86 18.82
C THR A 255 -18.12 12.49 18.50
N LEU A 256 -17.62 13.37 19.37
CA LEU A 256 -16.29 13.97 19.21
C LEU A 256 -15.17 12.91 19.23
N ASP A 257 -15.24 11.96 20.16
CA ASP A 257 -14.34 10.80 20.26
C ASP A 257 -14.33 9.95 18.97
N GLU A 258 -15.49 9.74 18.36
CA GLU A 258 -15.60 9.00 17.09
C GLU A 258 -15.01 9.79 15.92
N VAL A 259 -15.19 11.10 15.87
CA VAL A 259 -14.56 11.97 14.86
C VAL A 259 -13.04 12.00 15.02
N GLU A 260 -12.53 12.07 16.25
CA GLU A 260 -11.10 12.00 16.54
C GLU A 260 -10.50 10.65 16.12
N TRP A 261 -11.21 9.54 16.40
CA TRP A 261 -10.80 8.20 15.97
C TRP A 261 -10.81 8.04 14.45
N ILE A 262 -11.83 8.56 13.76
CA ILE A 262 -11.93 8.58 12.29
C ILE A 262 -10.77 9.37 11.67
N GLN A 263 -10.44 10.54 12.21
CA GLN A 263 -9.30 11.33 11.76
C GLN A 263 -7.97 10.60 11.97
N LYS A 264 -7.77 9.97 13.14
CA LYS A 264 -6.57 9.19 13.47
C LYS A 264 -6.42 7.91 12.64
N THR A 265 -7.52 7.35 12.16
CA THR A 265 -7.55 6.17 11.27
C THR A 265 -7.61 6.56 9.79
N ALA A 266 -7.30 7.82 9.45
CA ALA A 266 -7.28 8.34 8.07
C ALA A 266 -8.59 8.06 7.29
N HIS A 267 -9.74 8.19 7.98
CA HIS A 267 -11.07 7.91 7.44
C HIS A 267 -11.29 6.45 7.00
N PHE A 268 -10.63 5.49 7.66
CA PHE A 268 -10.76 4.05 7.39
C PHE A 268 -12.22 3.62 7.20
N ALA A 269 -12.54 3.13 6.00
CA ALA A 269 -13.86 2.62 5.60
C ALA A 269 -15.05 3.60 5.81
N GLU A 270 -14.81 4.90 6.01
CA GLU A 270 -15.88 5.90 6.11
C GLU A 270 -16.44 6.23 4.72
N ALA A 271 -17.77 6.36 4.61
CA ALA A 271 -18.42 6.78 3.36
C ALA A 271 -18.40 8.32 3.21
N SER A 272 -18.45 8.81 1.97
CA SER A 272 -18.33 10.24 1.64
C SER A 272 -19.32 11.13 2.40
N PRO A 273 -18.97 12.39 2.71
CA PRO A 273 -19.91 13.38 3.26
C PRO A 273 -21.18 13.52 2.41
N GLU A 274 -21.05 13.35 1.10
CA GLU A 274 -22.11 13.30 0.10
C GLU A 274 -23.07 12.14 0.34
N VAL A 275 -22.55 10.94 0.58
CA VAL A 275 -23.34 9.76 0.98
C VAL A 275 -24.00 9.98 2.34
N ALA A 276 -23.26 10.46 3.36
CA ALA A 276 -23.83 10.74 4.68
C ALA A 276 -25.01 11.73 4.61
N LYS A 277 -24.88 12.77 3.78
CA LYS A 277 -25.92 13.76 3.46
C LYS A 277 -27.12 13.13 2.74
N ARG A 278 -26.88 12.29 1.72
CA ARG A 278 -27.93 11.59 0.95
C ARG A 278 -28.67 10.54 1.80
N VAL A 279 -27.97 9.82 2.67
CA VAL A 279 -28.55 8.90 3.67
C VAL A 279 -29.52 9.66 4.58
N LYS A 280 -29.09 10.80 5.14
CA LYS A 280 -29.95 11.64 6.00
C LYS A 280 -31.15 12.22 5.26
N GLN A 281 -31.00 12.59 3.97
CA GLN A 281 -32.13 12.99 3.11
C GLN A 281 -33.14 11.85 2.90
N ASP A 282 -32.67 10.63 2.63
CA ASP A 282 -33.53 9.46 2.47
C ASP A 282 -34.30 9.14 3.76
N MET A 283 -33.62 9.17 4.91
CA MET A 283 -34.25 8.95 6.22
C MET A 283 -35.31 10.03 6.52
N ALA A 284 -35.03 11.30 6.24
CA ALA A 284 -36.00 12.38 6.40
C ALA A 284 -37.22 12.22 5.46
N ALA A 285 -36.99 11.74 4.22
CA ALA A 285 -38.04 11.43 3.25
C ALA A 285 -38.75 10.09 3.50
N ARG A 286 -38.34 9.31 4.52
CA ARG A 286 -38.77 7.93 4.79
C ARG A 286 -38.59 6.98 3.59
N ARG A 287 -37.54 7.22 2.80
CA ARG A 287 -37.11 6.39 1.68
C ARG A 287 -35.89 5.56 2.05
N TRP A 288 -35.62 4.57 1.21
CA TRP A 288 -34.37 3.83 1.19
C TRP A 288 -34.03 3.58 -0.27
N THR A 289 -32.94 4.19 -0.75
CA THR A 289 -32.44 4.00 -2.12
C THR A 289 -32.22 2.50 -2.39
N PRO A 290 -32.88 1.91 -3.42
CA PRO A 290 -32.70 0.50 -3.75
C PRO A 290 -31.26 0.17 -4.16
N LEU A 291 -30.86 -1.10 -3.99
CA LEU A 291 -29.50 -1.54 -4.28
C LEU A 291 -29.15 -1.28 -5.76
N GLY A 292 -28.08 -0.53 -6.02
CA GLY A 292 -27.66 -0.12 -7.35
C GLY A 292 -28.54 0.95 -8.01
N GLU A 293 -29.27 1.75 -7.23
CA GLU A 293 -30.03 2.93 -7.71
C GLU A 293 -29.47 4.24 -7.10
N GLY A 294 -28.22 4.19 -6.65
CA GLY A 294 -27.46 5.32 -6.11
C GLY A 294 -26.95 6.30 -7.18
N GLU A 295 -27.84 7.15 -7.70
CA GLU A 295 -27.47 8.32 -8.50
C GLU A 295 -26.43 9.18 -7.76
N GLY A 296 -25.17 9.12 -8.21
CA GLY A 296 -24.04 9.90 -7.69
C GLY A 296 -22.67 9.23 -7.81
N GLU A 297 -22.57 7.90 -7.59
CA GLU A 297 -21.27 7.21 -7.41
C GLU A 297 -21.15 5.87 -8.19
N HIS A 298 -22.14 5.48 -9.02
CA HIS A 298 -22.23 4.15 -9.67
C HIS A 298 -22.17 4.13 -11.22
N GLU A 299 -21.81 5.24 -11.87
CA GLU A 299 -21.39 5.22 -13.28
C GLU A 299 -19.85 5.33 -13.30
N VAL A 300 -19.05 4.42 -13.89
CA VAL A 300 -19.33 3.55 -15.05
C VAL A 300 -18.81 2.11 -14.86
N GLU A 301 -19.71 1.11 -14.85
CA GLU A 301 -19.42 -0.27 -15.30
C GLU A 301 -20.62 -0.89 -16.05
N GLU A 302 -21.85 -0.76 -15.54
CA GLU A 302 -23.03 -1.41 -16.14
C GLU A 302 -23.62 -0.64 -17.34
N ARG A 303 -23.04 -0.81 -18.55
CA ARG A 303 -23.77 -0.49 -19.80
C ARG A 303 -23.50 -1.41 -20.99
N SER A 304 -23.39 -2.71 -20.73
CA SER A 304 -23.24 -3.76 -21.76
C SER A 304 -24.11 -5.01 -21.52
N GLN A 305 -25.31 -4.85 -20.94
CA GLN A 305 -26.33 -5.91 -20.96
C GLN A 305 -27.32 -5.74 -22.13
N SER A 306 -26.93 -6.28 -23.28
CA SER A 306 -27.84 -6.80 -24.30
C SER A 306 -27.20 -8.03 -24.95
N ASP A 307 -28.01 -9.08 -25.15
CA ASP A 307 -27.71 -10.27 -25.96
C ASP A 307 -26.60 -11.25 -25.48
N ALA A 308 -26.88 -12.02 -24.41
CA ALA A 308 -26.17 -13.28 -24.11
C ALA A 308 -27.00 -14.30 -23.30
N ALA A 309 -28.22 -14.63 -23.74
CA ALA A 309 -28.98 -15.76 -23.17
C ALA A 309 -28.63 -17.08 -23.89
N GLY A 310 -27.65 -17.85 -23.41
CA GLY A 310 -27.34 -19.16 -23.99
C GLY A 310 -26.16 -19.94 -23.39
N ASN A 311 -26.47 -21.12 -22.84
CA ASN A 311 -25.64 -22.33 -22.71
C ASN A 311 -24.22 -22.22 -22.10
N LEU A 312 -24.11 -22.67 -20.84
CA LEU A 312 -22.85 -23.14 -20.26
C LEU A 312 -22.53 -24.58 -20.72
N ALA A 313 -21.26 -24.88 -20.96
CA ALA A 313 -20.71 -26.23 -21.10
C ALA A 313 -19.29 -26.28 -20.49
N PRO A 314 -18.89 -27.35 -19.77
CA PRO A 314 -17.61 -27.38 -19.04
C PRO A 314 -16.53 -28.27 -19.70
N ASP A 315 -15.28 -27.81 -19.74
CA ASP A 315 -14.10 -28.66 -19.46
C ASP A 315 -12.80 -27.86 -19.16
N THR A 316 -11.82 -28.59 -18.61
CA THR A 316 -10.35 -28.43 -18.42
C THR A 316 -9.55 -27.43 -19.28
N SER A 317 -8.34 -26.97 -18.91
CA SER A 317 -7.45 -27.24 -17.73
C SER A 317 -6.35 -26.17 -17.59
N LEU A 318 -5.81 -25.96 -16.38
CA LEU A 318 -4.48 -25.33 -16.17
C LEU A 318 -3.36 -26.37 -16.09
N ASN A 319 -2.16 -26.00 -16.55
CA ASN A 319 -0.90 -26.71 -16.31
C ASN A 319 0.09 -25.81 -15.55
N ILE A 320 0.84 -26.39 -14.61
CA ILE A 320 1.81 -25.71 -13.74
C ILE A 320 3.22 -26.27 -14.00
N ALA A 321 4.25 -25.42 -13.94
CA ALA A 321 5.65 -25.84 -13.84
C ALA A 321 6.45 -24.90 -12.91
N ILE A 322 7.26 -25.47 -12.01
CA ILE A 322 8.02 -24.77 -10.95
C ILE A 322 9.42 -25.37 -10.85
N ARG A 323 10.48 -24.55 -10.66
CA ARG A 323 11.82 -24.93 -10.11
C ARG A 323 12.75 -23.70 -9.95
N ILE A 324 13.78 -23.65 -9.08
CA ILE A 324 13.92 -23.96 -7.62
C ILE A 324 15.35 -23.56 -7.13
N GLU A 325 15.45 -22.84 -5.99
CA GLU A 325 16.58 -22.81 -5.00
C GLU A 325 18.04 -22.41 -5.37
N PRO A 326 19.01 -22.26 -4.39
CA PRO A 326 18.97 -21.90 -2.95
C PRO A 326 19.97 -20.71 -2.64
N ALA A 327 20.74 -20.48 -1.53
CA ALA A 327 21.05 -21.17 -0.26
C ALA A 327 21.85 -20.32 0.79
N LYS A 328 21.66 -20.59 2.11
CA LYS A 328 22.69 -20.61 3.21
C LYS A 328 23.32 -19.26 3.68
N LYS A 329 23.74 -19.02 4.96
CA LYS A 329 23.90 -19.87 6.17
C LYS A 329 24.09 -19.10 7.53
N HIS A 330 23.38 -19.49 8.61
CA HIS A 330 23.72 -19.43 10.08
C HIS A 330 24.10 -18.07 10.77
N VAL A 331 24.06 -17.84 12.10
CA VAL A 331 24.33 -18.65 13.32
C VAL A 331 23.44 -18.27 14.55
N LYS A 332 23.33 -19.21 15.52
CA LYS A 332 22.78 -19.23 16.91
C LYS A 332 22.90 -17.93 17.74
N GLN A 333 22.06 -17.57 18.74
CA GLN A 333 21.14 -18.27 19.71
C GLN A 333 21.77 -18.66 21.08
N ASP A 334 21.18 -18.15 22.18
CA ASP A 334 21.10 -18.66 23.59
C ASP A 334 20.01 -17.81 24.31
N GLU A 335 18.84 -18.34 24.70
CA GLU A 335 18.45 -19.00 25.98
C GLU A 335 18.33 -18.10 27.24
N PHE A 336 17.10 -17.93 27.80
CA PHE A 336 16.69 -18.54 29.09
C PHE A 336 15.17 -18.38 29.44
N GLN A 337 14.49 -19.54 29.63
CA GLN A 337 13.42 -19.94 30.59
C GLN A 337 12.62 -18.91 31.45
N ARG A 338 11.35 -19.14 31.89
CA ARG A 338 10.18 -20.01 31.51
C ARG A 338 8.99 -19.75 32.50
N LEU A 339 7.86 -20.45 32.31
CA LEU A 339 6.63 -20.57 33.16
C LEU A 339 5.52 -19.53 32.88
N SER A 340 4.22 -19.86 32.90
CA SER A 340 3.51 -21.14 33.16
C SER A 340 2.21 -21.27 32.32
N GLY A 341 1.62 -22.46 32.23
CA GLY A 341 0.46 -22.76 31.37
C GLY A 341 -0.83 -23.15 32.12
N CYS A 342 -1.98 -23.01 31.46
CA CYS A 342 -3.31 -23.25 32.04
C CYS A 342 -3.86 -24.68 31.73
N ARG A 343 -4.92 -25.10 32.43
CA ARG A 343 -5.70 -26.32 32.14
C ARG A 343 -7.20 -26.09 32.37
N ILE A 344 -8.03 -26.64 31.49
CA ILE A 344 -9.50 -26.62 31.58
C ILE A 344 -10.00 -27.81 32.42
N PRO A 345 -11.01 -27.65 33.30
CA PRO A 345 -11.53 -28.73 34.16
C PRO A 345 -12.71 -29.52 33.55
N SER A 346 -12.96 -30.71 34.10
CA SER A 346 -14.11 -31.59 33.83
C SER A 346 -14.59 -32.23 35.16
N PRO A 347 -15.87 -32.67 35.33
CA PRO A 347 -16.53 -32.62 36.63
C PRO A 347 -16.30 -33.81 37.59
N ARG A 348 -16.90 -33.71 38.79
CA ARG A 348 -16.54 -34.44 40.02
C ARG A 348 -17.18 -35.82 40.20
N SER A 349 -16.35 -36.78 40.59
CA SER A 349 -16.63 -37.82 41.60
C SER A 349 -15.28 -38.26 42.20
N GLY A 350 -15.07 -38.52 43.49
CA GLY A 350 -15.97 -38.62 44.63
C GLY A 350 -15.44 -39.73 45.56
N GLY A 351 -14.63 -39.41 46.57
CA GLY A 351 -13.95 -40.44 47.38
C GLY A 351 -13.17 -39.88 48.59
N LEU A 352 -13.05 -40.67 49.66
CA LEU A 352 -12.62 -40.23 51.00
C LEU A 352 -11.08 -40.24 51.21
N ARG A 353 -10.64 -39.38 52.15
CA ARG A 353 -9.69 -39.58 53.29
C ARG A 353 -8.74 -40.81 53.23
N ARG A 354 -7.48 -40.76 53.70
CA ARG A 354 -7.03 -40.18 55.00
C ARG A 354 -5.47 -40.08 55.11
N THR A 355 -5.02 -39.33 56.12
CA THR A 355 -3.62 -39.16 56.65
C THR A 355 -2.85 -40.47 56.92
N THR A 356 -1.50 -40.53 56.93
CA THR A 356 -0.63 -40.27 58.14
C THR A 356 0.87 -39.94 57.86
N ARG A 357 1.69 -39.82 58.93
CA ARG A 357 3.02 -39.13 59.04
C ARG A 357 4.29 -40.01 58.82
N ARG A 358 5.46 -39.33 58.80
CA ARG A 358 6.90 -39.74 58.98
C ARG A 358 7.17 -40.49 60.34
N PRO A 359 8.40 -40.87 60.82
CA PRO A 359 9.80 -40.53 60.38
C PRO A 359 10.98 -41.56 60.57
N GLY A 360 12.21 -41.15 60.21
CA GLY A 360 13.51 -41.64 60.75
C GLY A 360 14.29 -42.68 59.91
N LEU A 361 15.63 -42.89 60.03
CA LEU A 361 16.73 -42.20 60.77
C LEU A 361 18.12 -42.63 60.19
N ASP A 362 19.13 -41.76 60.32
CA ASP A 362 20.62 -41.88 60.41
C ASP A 362 21.46 -43.06 59.80
N GLY A 363 22.70 -42.73 59.35
CA GLY A 363 23.79 -43.71 59.10
C GLY A 363 25.10 -43.13 58.50
N TYR A 364 26.21 -43.14 59.24
CA TYR A 364 27.52 -42.52 58.89
C TYR A 364 28.62 -43.55 58.56
N LYS A 365 29.60 -43.22 57.68
CA LYS A 365 31.07 -43.49 57.83
C LYS A 365 31.94 -43.13 56.60
N GLY A 366 33.17 -42.68 56.85
CA GLY A 366 34.35 -42.67 55.94
C GLY A 366 35.48 -43.54 56.53
N PRO A 367 36.81 -43.27 56.34
CA PRO A 367 37.48 -42.17 55.61
C PRO A 367 38.69 -42.59 54.71
N GLY A 368 39.47 -41.63 54.15
CA GLY A 368 40.81 -41.88 53.57
C GLY A 368 41.52 -40.66 52.92
N TRP A 369 42.80 -40.43 53.25
CA TRP A 369 43.77 -39.39 52.77
C TRP A 369 45.20 -39.99 52.92
N PRO A 370 46.28 -39.63 52.15
CA PRO A 370 46.91 -38.29 51.93
C PRO A 370 47.25 -37.98 50.42
N SER A 371 47.71 -36.83 49.87
CA SER A 371 48.26 -35.50 50.26
C SER A 371 49.75 -35.23 49.90
N LEU A 372 50.09 -33.95 49.59
CA LEU A 372 51.40 -33.31 49.20
C LEU A 372 51.75 -33.25 47.67
N HIS A 373 52.56 -32.32 47.12
CA HIS A 373 52.72 -30.84 47.34
C HIS A 373 53.75 -30.16 46.35
N LEU A 374 53.34 -29.05 45.66
CA LEU A 374 54.15 -27.86 45.23
C LEU A 374 55.28 -28.07 44.15
N LYS A 375 55.90 -27.07 43.45
CA LYS A 375 55.93 -25.57 43.49
C LYS A 375 56.35 -24.92 42.12
N ALA A 376 56.31 -23.56 42.06
CA ALA A 376 56.60 -22.55 41.00
C ALA A 376 57.87 -22.70 40.08
N VAL A 377 58.17 -21.87 39.04
CA VAL A 377 58.57 -20.41 39.02
C VAL A 377 58.44 -19.72 37.61
N LEU A 378 58.53 -18.38 37.59
CA LEU A 378 58.37 -17.32 36.54
C LEU A 378 59.46 -17.20 35.43
N VAL A 379 59.22 -16.41 34.34
CA VAL A 379 60.09 -15.34 33.68
C VAL A 379 59.66 -14.95 32.22
N LEU A 380 60.09 -13.77 31.71
CA LEU A 380 59.85 -13.07 30.40
C LEU A 380 61.19 -12.49 29.84
N PRO A 381 61.31 -11.68 28.73
CA PRO A 381 60.66 -11.58 27.39
C PRO A 381 61.69 -11.49 26.19
N CYS A 382 61.27 -11.29 24.91
CA CYS A 382 61.93 -10.39 23.90
C CYS A 382 61.26 -10.29 22.48
N THR A 383 61.74 -9.36 21.63
CA THR A 383 61.40 -9.02 20.21
C THR A 383 62.71 -8.62 19.45
N PRO A 384 62.79 -8.09 18.18
CA PRO A 384 61.83 -7.77 17.08
C PRO A 384 62.26 -8.46 15.74
N ASP A 385 62.19 -8.01 14.46
CA ASP A 385 61.66 -6.84 13.69
C ASP A 385 61.52 -7.21 12.17
N ARG A 386 60.87 -6.35 11.33
CA ARG A 386 60.99 -6.12 9.85
C ARG A 386 60.91 -7.31 8.84
N GLU A 387 60.55 -7.14 7.55
CA GLU A 387 60.40 -5.95 6.68
C GLU A 387 59.27 -6.09 5.61
N ARG A 388 59.24 -5.21 4.59
CA ARG A 388 58.31 -5.12 3.42
C ARG A 388 59.18 -5.03 2.12
N PRO A 389 58.77 -4.72 0.84
CA PRO A 389 57.46 -4.42 0.21
C PRO A 389 57.23 -4.95 -1.28
N LEU A 390 56.10 -4.57 -1.93
CA LEU A 390 55.88 -4.24 -3.39
C LEU A 390 56.26 -5.24 -4.54
N SER A 391 55.84 -5.16 -5.83
CA SER A 391 54.60 -4.71 -6.55
C SER A 391 54.77 -4.71 -8.11
N ILE A 392 53.70 -4.45 -8.91
CA ILE A 392 53.69 -4.02 -10.35
C ILE A 392 54.06 -5.19 -11.33
N GLN A 393 53.56 -5.40 -12.58
CA GLN A 393 52.79 -4.67 -13.64
C GLN A 393 51.52 -5.48 -14.09
N ASN A 394 50.48 -5.04 -14.83
CA ASN A 394 50.29 -4.09 -15.97
C ASN A 394 50.95 -4.57 -17.31
N GLU A 395 50.41 -4.49 -18.55
CA GLU A 395 49.16 -3.96 -19.18
C GLU A 395 48.65 -4.89 -20.33
N MET A 396 47.40 -4.83 -20.82
CA MET A 396 46.87 -4.17 -22.07
C MET A 396 47.73 -4.27 -23.38
N ARG A 397 47.23 -4.31 -24.64
CA ARG A 397 45.89 -4.10 -25.27
C ARG A 397 45.85 -4.50 -26.79
N PHE A 398 44.66 -4.79 -27.35
CA PHE A 398 44.22 -4.62 -28.78
C PHE A 398 44.94 -5.42 -29.94
N LEU A 399 44.49 -5.53 -31.21
CA LEU A 399 43.39 -4.91 -32.03
C LEU A 399 42.93 -5.76 -33.30
N GLN A 400 41.62 -5.79 -33.64
CA GLN A 400 40.96 -5.98 -35.00
C GLN A 400 41.30 -7.24 -35.88
N VAL A 401 40.67 -7.61 -37.04
CA VAL A 401 39.91 -6.94 -38.15
C VAL A 401 38.73 -7.83 -38.69
N LEU A 402 37.85 -7.27 -39.56
CA LEU A 402 36.63 -7.86 -40.19
C LEU A 402 36.84 -8.91 -41.33
N LEU A 403 35.85 -9.81 -41.54
CA LEU A 403 35.17 -10.26 -42.81
C LEU A 403 34.44 -11.63 -42.61
N GLY A 404 33.48 -12.11 -43.44
CA GLY A 404 32.71 -11.49 -44.54
C GLY A 404 31.84 -12.46 -45.39
N ALA A 405 30.51 -12.27 -45.38
CA ALA A 405 29.44 -12.65 -46.35
C ALA A 405 29.22 -14.11 -46.92
N ILE A 406 28.00 -14.62 -46.69
CA ILE A 406 27.15 -15.52 -47.52
C ILE A 406 27.60 -16.98 -47.81
N ALA A 407 26.80 -17.94 -47.31
CA ALA A 407 26.42 -19.18 -48.00
C ALA A 407 25.07 -19.71 -47.46
N ILE A 408 24.24 -20.35 -48.30
CA ILE A 408 22.97 -20.98 -47.90
C ILE A 408 23.15 -22.49 -47.83
N GLY A 409 22.74 -23.13 -46.72
CA GLY A 409 22.83 -24.58 -46.54
C GLY A 409 21.91 -25.10 -45.44
N SER A 410 21.11 -26.11 -45.77
CA SER A 410 20.05 -26.70 -44.95
C SER A 410 20.46 -27.02 -43.51
N ALA A 411 19.92 -26.29 -42.54
CA ALA A 411 20.06 -26.60 -41.12
C ALA A 411 18.98 -27.59 -40.66
N VAL A 412 19.39 -28.68 -40.02
CA VAL A 412 18.51 -29.54 -39.23
C VAL A 412 17.99 -28.75 -38.02
N ALA A 413 16.72 -28.95 -37.64
CA ALA A 413 16.10 -28.27 -36.51
C ALA A 413 16.73 -28.69 -35.16
N ALA A 414 17.82 -28.01 -34.78
CA ALA A 414 18.32 -28.00 -33.42
C ALA A 414 17.40 -27.15 -32.53
N PRO A 415 17.19 -27.50 -31.24
CA PRO A 415 16.44 -26.66 -30.33
C PRO A 415 17.18 -25.34 -30.11
N THR A 416 16.58 -24.23 -30.54
CA THR A 416 17.12 -22.90 -30.32
C THR A 416 16.96 -22.53 -28.84
N SER A 417 18.05 -22.66 -28.07
CA SER A 417 18.16 -22.11 -26.73
C SER A 417 18.13 -20.59 -26.79
N SER A 418 16.93 -20.01 -26.75
CA SER A 418 16.70 -18.56 -26.76
C SER A 418 16.76 -17.94 -25.36
N ASP A 419 17.49 -18.54 -24.42
CA ASP A 419 17.96 -17.90 -23.19
C ASP A 419 19.12 -16.93 -23.51
N ALA A 420 18.91 -16.07 -24.50
CA ALA A 420 19.65 -14.81 -24.56
C ALA A 420 19.17 -13.98 -23.36
N PRO A 421 20.05 -13.53 -22.46
CA PRO A 421 19.64 -12.69 -21.35
C PRO A 421 18.98 -11.44 -21.94
N VAL A 422 17.73 -11.17 -21.54
CA VAL A 422 17.11 -9.89 -21.81
C VAL A 422 17.90 -8.86 -21.03
N GLU A 423 18.85 -8.20 -21.70
CA GLU A 423 19.41 -6.95 -21.18
C GLU A 423 18.22 -6.03 -20.92
N LYS A 424 17.97 -5.73 -19.64
CA LYS A 424 17.08 -4.63 -19.27
C LYS A 424 17.66 -3.39 -19.94
N ARG A 425 17.01 -2.94 -21.01
CA ARG A 425 17.37 -1.71 -21.72
C ARG A 425 17.37 -0.61 -20.67
N LYS A 426 18.54 -0.07 -20.36
CA LYS A 426 18.66 1.08 -19.46
C LYS A 426 17.86 2.22 -20.07
N SER A 427 17.07 2.90 -19.24
CA SER A 427 16.35 4.10 -19.64
C SER A 427 17.27 5.09 -20.35
N LYS A 428 16.81 5.70 -21.45
CA LYS A 428 17.57 6.76 -22.13
C LYS A 428 17.54 8.09 -21.36
N PHE A 429 16.71 8.22 -20.32
CA PHE A 429 16.62 9.44 -19.53
C PHE A 429 17.86 9.66 -18.66
N LEU A 430 18.22 10.92 -18.45
CA LEU A 430 19.19 11.33 -17.43
C LEU A 430 18.57 11.22 -16.03
N PHE A 431 17.26 11.46 -15.93
CA PHE A 431 16.51 11.54 -14.69
C PHE A 431 15.23 10.68 -14.73
N SER A 432 15.02 9.88 -13.69
CA SER A 432 13.78 9.15 -13.42
C SER A 432 13.55 9.19 -11.91
N GLY A 433 12.37 9.63 -11.46
CA GLY A 433 12.19 9.94 -10.05
C GLY A 433 10.77 10.07 -9.52
N VAL A 434 10.69 10.55 -8.28
CA VAL A 434 9.47 10.68 -7.48
C VAL A 434 9.52 12.00 -6.70
N ASN A 435 8.40 12.70 -6.56
CA ASN A 435 8.24 13.81 -5.61
C ASN A 435 8.03 13.25 -4.21
N GLU A 436 8.77 13.75 -3.23
CA GLU A 436 8.84 13.27 -1.85
C GLU A 436 8.21 14.31 -0.92
N SER A 437 6.89 14.26 -0.84
CA SER A 437 6.04 15.23 -0.15
C SER A 437 5.97 15.01 1.36
N GLY A 438 5.50 16.05 2.05
CA GLY A 438 5.14 16.05 3.47
C GLY A 438 5.59 17.31 4.21
N ALA A 439 6.63 18.00 3.76
CA ALA A 439 7.18 19.19 4.42
C ALA A 439 6.50 20.51 4.00
N GLU A 440 5.78 20.48 2.88
CA GLU A 440 4.86 21.48 2.35
C GLU A 440 3.43 21.38 2.93
N PHE A 441 3.03 20.20 3.41
CA PHE A 441 1.67 19.90 3.89
C PHE A 441 1.16 20.87 4.98
N GLY A 442 -0.17 21.00 5.09
CA GLY A 442 -0.80 21.84 6.12
C GLY A 442 -0.44 23.32 6.01
N SER A 443 -0.31 23.85 4.79
CA SER A 443 0.20 25.20 4.49
C SER A 443 -0.60 26.36 5.09
N GLY A 444 -1.85 26.14 5.50
CA GLY A 444 -2.62 27.10 6.31
C GLY A 444 -2.08 27.30 7.74
N ASN A 445 -1.30 26.35 8.26
CA ASN A 445 -0.70 26.40 9.59
C ASN A 445 0.80 26.75 9.47
N LEU A 446 1.10 28.03 9.68
CA LEU A 446 2.46 28.60 9.59
C LEU A 446 2.96 29.11 10.96
N PRO A 447 4.18 28.73 11.40
CA PRO A 447 5.09 27.76 10.76
C PRO A 447 4.57 26.31 10.83
N GLY A 448 3.55 26.03 11.66
CA GLY A 448 3.03 24.69 11.90
C GLY A 448 3.94 23.87 12.82
N GLN A 449 3.56 22.61 13.04
CA GLN A 449 4.23 21.67 13.92
C GLN A 449 4.61 20.39 13.16
N LEU A 450 5.88 19.99 13.25
CA LEU A 450 6.36 18.71 12.73
C LEU A 450 5.59 17.54 13.39
N ASN A 451 5.27 16.52 12.59
CA ASN A 451 4.46 15.35 12.96
C ASN A 451 3.01 15.68 13.37
N LYS A 452 2.50 16.85 12.95
CA LYS A 452 1.07 17.20 13.05
C LYS A 452 0.56 17.97 11.84
N ASP A 453 1.21 19.09 11.50
CA ASP A 453 0.82 19.94 10.37
C ASP A 453 1.66 19.62 9.11
N TYR A 454 2.89 19.13 9.30
CA TYR A 454 3.80 18.67 8.24
C TYR A 454 4.74 17.56 8.75
N THR A 455 5.42 16.85 7.86
CA THR A 455 6.38 15.76 8.13
C THR A 455 7.64 15.89 7.25
N TRP A 456 8.55 14.92 7.27
CA TRP A 456 9.64 14.77 6.30
C TRP A 456 9.58 13.40 5.62
N PRO A 457 10.06 13.26 4.37
CA PRO A 457 10.16 11.98 3.68
C PRO A 457 11.05 10.97 4.41
N VAL A 458 10.80 9.67 4.21
CA VAL A 458 11.40 8.61 5.03
C VAL A 458 12.63 8.00 4.37
N HIS A 459 13.74 7.94 5.10
CA HIS A 459 15.00 7.38 4.61
C HIS A 459 14.88 5.94 4.05
N SER A 460 14.00 5.09 4.59
CA SER A 460 13.75 3.74 4.06
C SER A 460 12.94 3.71 2.76
N THR A 461 12.10 4.71 2.48
CA THR A 461 11.37 4.78 1.20
C THR A 461 12.27 5.29 0.08
N ILE A 462 13.15 6.26 0.36
CA ILE A 462 14.27 6.63 -0.53
C ILE A 462 15.17 5.43 -0.84
N ASP A 463 15.54 4.61 0.16
CA ASP A 463 16.32 3.38 -0.08
C ASP A 463 15.56 2.37 -0.97
N THR A 464 14.25 2.25 -0.77
CA THR A 464 13.41 1.34 -1.57
C THR A 464 13.25 1.82 -3.01
N LEU A 465 13.06 3.12 -3.23
CA LEU A 465 12.88 3.73 -4.55
C LEU A 465 14.20 3.80 -5.33
N THR A 466 15.32 4.14 -4.68
CA THR A 466 16.65 4.02 -5.31
C THR A 466 16.99 2.57 -5.68
N ALA A 467 16.57 1.58 -4.89
CA ALA A 467 16.70 0.16 -5.23
C ALA A 467 15.81 -0.29 -6.41
N LYS A 468 14.76 0.47 -6.78
CA LYS A 468 14.01 0.28 -8.04
C LYS A 468 14.73 0.87 -9.26
N GLY A 469 15.70 1.77 -9.05
CA GLY A 469 16.48 2.45 -10.08
C GLY A 469 16.26 3.97 -10.15
N PHE A 470 15.30 4.53 -9.39
CA PHE A 470 15.04 5.96 -9.37
C PHE A 470 16.29 6.74 -8.89
N ASN A 471 16.62 7.83 -9.59
CA ASN A 471 17.89 8.53 -9.45
C ASN A 471 17.77 10.03 -9.11
N ILE A 472 16.55 10.55 -8.99
CA ILE A 472 16.23 11.92 -8.61
C ILE A 472 14.98 11.94 -7.73
N PHE A 473 14.94 12.85 -6.76
CA PHE A 473 13.80 13.06 -5.87
C PHE A 473 13.57 14.56 -5.69
N ARG A 474 12.32 15.03 -5.81
CA ARG A 474 11.94 16.43 -5.58
C ARG A 474 11.36 16.56 -4.18
N VAL A 475 11.86 17.48 -3.37
CA VAL A 475 11.45 17.66 -1.97
C VAL A 475 10.79 19.03 -1.82
N PRO A 476 9.45 19.09 -1.88
CA PRO A 476 8.66 20.27 -1.55
C PRO A 476 8.96 20.86 -0.18
N ILE A 477 9.14 22.19 -0.11
CA ILE A 477 9.15 22.95 1.13
C ILE A 477 8.37 24.26 1.02
N LEU A 478 7.82 24.75 2.14
CA LEU A 478 7.27 26.12 2.18
C LEU A 478 8.36 27.15 2.46
N MET A 479 8.41 28.20 1.63
CA MET A 479 9.25 29.38 1.81
C MET A 479 9.09 30.00 3.21
N GLU A 480 7.85 30.05 3.72
CA GLU A 480 7.46 30.58 5.01
C GLU A 480 7.92 29.72 6.20
N ARG A 481 8.23 28.43 5.97
CA ARG A 481 8.80 27.56 7.01
C ARG A 481 10.32 27.64 7.04
N ILE A 482 10.98 27.72 5.89
CA ILE A 482 12.45 27.82 5.80
C ILE A 482 12.99 29.23 6.10
N ILE A 483 12.31 30.29 5.66
CA ILE A 483 12.65 31.70 5.95
C ILE A 483 11.36 32.45 6.35
N PRO A 484 10.99 32.49 7.66
CA PRO A 484 9.63 32.88 8.05
C PRO A 484 9.30 34.37 8.09
N SER A 485 10.27 35.29 8.15
CA SER A 485 9.99 36.71 8.45
C SER A 485 9.77 37.60 7.22
N LYS A 486 10.48 37.31 6.14
CA LYS A 486 10.50 38.00 4.84
C LYS A 486 11.49 37.28 3.93
N LEU A 487 11.43 37.49 2.62
CA LEU A 487 12.37 36.91 1.65
C LEU A 487 13.86 37.22 1.96
N THR A 488 14.14 38.36 2.59
CA THR A 488 15.48 38.78 3.06
C THR A 488 15.74 38.45 4.54
N GLY A 489 15.08 37.42 5.07
CA GLY A 489 15.14 36.98 6.46
C GLY A 489 16.24 35.96 6.75
N SER A 490 16.35 35.56 8.02
CA SER A 490 17.20 34.44 8.45
C SER A 490 16.51 33.09 8.24
N ILE A 491 17.31 32.05 8.01
CA ILE A 491 16.85 30.66 7.99
C ILE A 491 16.29 30.25 9.36
N ASN A 492 15.19 29.49 9.33
CA ASN A 492 14.70 28.70 10.45
C ASN A 492 15.54 27.42 10.56
N GLU A 493 16.55 27.44 11.43
CA GLU A 493 17.51 26.32 11.56
C GLU A 493 16.86 24.98 11.91
N THR A 494 15.71 24.97 12.60
CA THR A 494 14.98 23.74 12.92
C THR A 494 14.35 23.10 11.68
N TYR A 495 13.72 23.90 10.81
CA TYR A 495 13.16 23.40 9.55
C TYR A 495 14.27 23.07 8.54
N TYR A 496 15.32 23.91 8.48
CA TYR A 496 16.53 23.62 7.70
C TYR A 496 17.20 22.31 8.11
N SER A 497 17.20 21.96 9.40
CA SER A 497 17.82 20.70 9.85
C SER A 497 17.16 19.47 9.24
N GLY A 498 15.83 19.47 9.06
CA GLY A 498 15.10 18.38 8.41
C GLY A 498 15.36 18.33 6.91
N LEU A 499 15.27 19.48 6.22
CA LEU A 499 15.64 19.61 4.81
C LEU A 499 17.07 19.13 4.55
N ASN A 500 18.01 19.54 5.39
CA ASN A 500 19.41 19.16 5.29
C ASN A 500 19.60 17.65 5.47
N ASP A 501 18.88 17.03 6.41
CA ASP A 501 18.94 15.58 6.65
C ASP A 501 18.49 14.80 5.40
N ILE A 502 17.26 15.03 4.92
CA ILE A 502 16.71 14.30 3.76
C ILE A 502 17.51 14.57 2.47
N VAL A 503 17.92 15.81 2.21
CA VAL A 503 18.77 16.17 1.05
C VAL A 503 20.15 15.52 1.15
N SER A 504 20.77 15.51 2.34
CA SER A 504 22.05 14.81 2.54
C SER A 504 21.89 13.30 2.37
N TYR A 505 20.78 12.74 2.83
CA TYR A 505 20.48 11.32 2.73
C TYR A 505 20.31 10.88 1.26
N ILE A 506 19.41 11.52 0.51
CA ILE A 506 19.18 11.26 -0.93
C ILE A 506 20.50 11.34 -1.70
N THR A 507 21.26 12.41 -1.48
CA THR A 507 22.53 12.62 -2.20
C THR A 507 23.65 11.68 -1.75
N SER A 508 23.61 11.14 -0.52
CA SER A 508 24.53 10.08 -0.07
C SER A 508 24.32 8.74 -0.79
N LYS A 509 23.10 8.46 -1.28
CA LYS A 509 22.81 7.30 -2.15
C LYS A 509 23.30 7.50 -3.59
N GLY A 510 23.82 8.68 -3.92
CA GLY A 510 24.23 9.05 -5.27
C GLY A 510 23.08 9.53 -6.17
N ALA A 511 21.85 9.57 -5.67
CA ALA A 511 20.72 10.20 -6.33
C ALA A 511 20.86 11.74 -6.31
N TYR A 512 20.02 12.43 -7.08
CA TYR A 512 19.87 13.88 -7.04
C TYR A 512 18.70 14.28 -6.12
N ALA A 513 18.83 15.41 -5.43
CA ALA A 513 17.76 15.99 -4.61
C ALA A 513 17.41 17.38 -5.13
N ILE A 514 16.20 17.58 -5.63
CA ILE A 514 15.67 18.90 -5.97
C ILE A 514 15.08 19.52 -4.70
N ILE A 515 15.49 20.74 -4.39
CA ILE A 515 14.83 21.57 -3.37
C ILE A 515 13.84 22.46 -4.11
N ASP A 516 12.55 22.16 -3.98
CA ASP A 516 11.45 22.98 -4.49
C ASP A 516 10.88 23.86 -3.37
N SER A 517 10.59 25.11 -3.72
CA SER A 517 9.77 25.99 -2.88
C SER A 517 8.31 25.92 -3.36
N GLN A 518 7.50 25.01 -2.79
CA GLN A 518 6.14 24.69 -3.25
C GLN A 518 5.14 25.81 -2.89
N ASN A 519 5.26 26.94 -3.60
CA ASN A 519 4.75 28.23 -3.16
C ASN A 519 3.95 28.99 -4.22
N PHE A 520 3.78 28.45 -5.44
CA PHE A 520 2.84 29.00 -6.43
C PHE A 520 3.16 30.45 -6.85
N GLY A 521 4.45 30.84 -6.82
CA GLY A 521 4.89 32.22 -7.04
C GLY A 521 4.48 33.22 -5.95
N ARG A 522 4.06 32.72 -4.76
CA ARG A 522 3.43 33.48 -3.68
C ARG A 522 4.15 33.26 -2.35
N TYR A 523 4.16 34.27 -1.49
CA TYR A 523 4.75 34.25 -0.14
C TYR A 523 3.78 34.91 0.85
N TYR A 524 3.42 34.20 1.91
CA TYR A 524 2.24 34.47 2.74
C TYR A 524 0.98 34.74 1.89
N GLY A 525 0.76 33.91 0.86
CA GLY A 525 -0.35 34.02 -0.09
C GLY A 525 -0.31 35.23 -1.05
N ASN A 526 0.67 36.13 -0.91
CA ASN A 526 0.82 37.31 -1.76
C ASN A 526 1.77 37.01 -2.93
N VAL A 527 1.43 37.43 -4.15
CA VAL A 527 2.30 37.29 -5.33
C VAL A 527 3.66 37.97 -5.09
N ILE A 528 4.74 37.25 -5.35
CA ILE A 528 6.11 37.72 -5.11
C ILE A 528 6.47 38.77 -6.17
N THR A 529 6.38 40.05 -5.80
CA THR A 529 6.77 41.19 -6.66
C THR A 529 8.19 41.69 -6.38
N ASP A 530 8.76 41.38 -5.21
CA ASP A 530 10.14 41.71 -4.85
C ASP A 530 11.13 40.68 -5.41
N THR A 531 11.52 40.88 -6.67
CA THR A 531 12.52 40.05 -7.35
C THR A 531 13.91 40.12 -6.68
N SER A 532 14.26 41.24 -6.04
CA SER A 532 15.54 41.38 -5.33
C SER A 532 15.53 40.59 -4.00
N GLY A 533 14.41 40.62 -3.29
CA GLY A 533 14.14 39.75 -2.14
C GLY A 533 14.15 38.27 -2.53
N PHE A 534 13.50 37.90 -3.63
CA PHE A 534 13.46 36.51 -4.12
C PHE A 534 14.85 35.98 -4.50
N GLY A 535 15.68 36.79 -5.18
CA GLY A 535 17.08 36.45 -5.42
C GLY A 535 17.92 36.36 -4.13
N THR A 536 17.53 37.09 -3.08
CA THR A 536 18.19 37.02 -1.76
C THR A 536 17.77 35.78 -0.97
N TYR A 537 16.49 35.39 -1.01
CA TYR A 537 15.97 34.11 -0.50
C TYR A 537 16.77 32.96 -1.13
N TRP A 538 16.85 32.95 -2.46
CA TRP A 538 17.56 31.91 -3.20
C TRP A 538 19.07 31.88 -2.94
N LYS A 539 19.73 33.04 -2.83
CA LYS A 539 21.12 33.13 -2.40
C LYS A 539 21.33 32.55 -1.00
N THR A 540 20.39 32.78 -0.09
CA THR A 540 20.49 32.39 1.33
C THR A 540 20.39 30.87 1.49
N ILE A 541 19.48 30.21 0.76
CA ILE A 541 19.33 28.76 0.77
C ILE A 541 20.47 28.09 -0.02
N ALA A 542 20.76 28.55 -1.23
CA ALA A 542 21.80 27.94 -2.07
C ALA A 542 23.20 27.96 -1.43
N ALA A 543 23.50 28.96 -0.59
CA ALA A 543 24.75 29.03 0.17
C ALA A 543 24.97 27.83 1.11
N ARG A 544 23.90 27.22 1.63
CA ARG A 544 23.97 26.02 2.47
C ARG A 544 24.34 24.76 1.68
N PHE A 545 23.87 24.67 0.44
CA PHE A 545 23.99 23.48 -0.40
C PHE A 545 25.03 23.61 -1.53
N ALA A 546 25.73 24.75 -1.64
CA ALA A 546 26.67 25.06 -2.71
C ALA A 546 27.78 24.01 -2.92
N GLY A 547 28.22 23.33 -1.85
CA GLY A 547 29.21 22.25 -1.92
C GLY A 547 28.69 20.88 -2.40
N ASN A 548 27.37 20.69 -2.50
CA ASN A 548 26.75 19.44 -2.89
C ASN A 548 26.27 19.49 -4.35
N SER A 549 27.03 18.88 -5.26
CA SER A 549 26.76 18.87 -6.71
C SER A 549 25.61 17.93 -7.13
N LYS A 550 25.03 17.18 -6.19
CA LYS A 550 23.82 16.38 -6.38
C LYS A 550 22.54 17.11 -5.96
N VAL A 551 22.65 18.31 -5.39
CA VAL A 551 21.49 19.20 -5.21
C VAL A 551 21.10 19.83 -6.55
N ILE A 552 19.81 20.00 -6.74
CA ILE A 552 19.17 20.78 -7.79
C ILE A 552 18.27 21.81 -7.09
N PHE A 553 18.13 22.99 -7.66
CA PHE A 553 17.25 24.03 -7.14
C PHE A 553 16.12 24.28 -8.14
N ASP A 554 14.89 24.02 -7.74
CA ASP A 554 13.68 24.45 -8.45
C ASP A 554 13.29 25.82 -7.89
N THR A 555 13.06 26.80 -8.77
CA THR A 555 12.82 28.19 -8.32
C THR A 555 11.54 28.37 -7.51
N ASN A 556 10.45 27.68 -7.89
CA ASN A 556 9.13 27.74 -7.26
C ASN A 556 8.16 26.88 -8.08
N ASN A 557 7.51 25.92 -7.41
CA ASN A 557 6.35 25.23 -7.95
C ASN A 557 5.30 26.18 -8.54
N GLU A 558 4.91 25.92 -9.77
CA GLU A 558 3.65 26.31 -10.42
C GLU A 558 3.24 27.78 -10.24
N TYR A 559 4.01 28.69 -10.83
CA TYR A 559 3.54 30.07 -11.01
C TYR A 559 2.19 30.07 -11.76
N HIS A 560 1.19 30.77 -11.23
CA HIS A 560 -0.14 30.88 -11.85
C HIS A 560 -0.79 32.24 -11.60
N ASP A 561 -1.69 32.68 -12.49
CA ASP A 561 -2.40 33.98 -12.42
C ASP A 561 -1.48 35.20 -12.18
N MET A 562 -0.28 35.15 -12.77
CA MET A 562 0.76 36.18 -12.68
C MET A 562 1.05 36.78 -14.07
N ASP A 563 1.74 37.91 -14.10
CA ASP A 563 2.31 38.44 -15.35
C ASP A 563 3.51 37.58 -15.78
N ASN A 564 3.58 37.24 -17.07
CA ASN A 564 4.65 36.41 -17.64
C ASN A 564 6.04 37.08 -17.54
N THR A 565 6.11 38.42 -17.58
CA THR A 565 7.37 39.16 -17.39
C THR A 565 7.84 39.06 -15.95
N LEU A 566 6.93 39.15 -14.98
CA LEU A 566 7.23 38.91 -13.56
C LEU A 566 7.75 37.49 -13.32
N VAL A 567 7.10 36.46 -13.87
CA VAL A 567 7.55 35.06 -13.73
C VAL A 567 8.96 34.85 -14.32
N ALA A 568 9.25 35.42 -15.50
CA ALA A 568 10.59 35.39 -16.08
C ALA A 568 11.63 36.13 -15.21
N ASN A 569 11.26 37.29 -14.64
CA ASN A 569 12.13 38.06 -13.74
C ASN A 569 12.41 37.33 -12.42
N LEU A 570 11.44 36.60 -11.86
CA LEU A 570 11.61 35.79 -10.66
C LEU A 570 12.54 34.61 -10.91
N ASN A 571 12.34 33.86 -11.99
CA ASN A 571 13.24 32.79 -12.41
C ASN A 571 14.69 33.30 -12.61
N GLN A 572 14.88 34.42 -13.32
CA GLN A 572 16.21 35.00 -13.51
C GLN A 572 16.82 35.50 -12.19
N ALA A 573 16.02 36.04 -11.27
CA ALA A 573 16.49 36.45 -9.94
C ALA A 573 16.91 35.25 -9.08
N ALA A 574 16.16 34.14 -9.12
CA ALA A 574 16.53 32.88 -8.47
C ALA A 574 17.87 32.36 -9.00
N ILE A 575 18.02 32.24 -10.32
CA ILE A 575 19.30 31.86 -10.97
C ILE A 575 20.45 32.74 -10.50
N ASN A 576 20.27 34.07 -10.55
CA ASN A 576 21.29 35.03 -10.15
C ASN A 576 21.65 34.86 -8.66
N GLY A 577 20.66 34.64 -7.79
CA GLY A 577 20.84 34.37 -6.37
C GLY A 577 21.64 33.10 -6.09
N ILE A 578 21.23 31.98 -6.69
CA ILE A 578 21.86 30.66 -6.57
C ILE A 578 23.33 30.73 -7.02
N ARG A 579 23.60 31.29 -8.20
CA ARG A 579 24.99 31.41 -8.69
C ARG A 579 25.82 32.40 -7.87
N ALA A 580 25.22 33.49 -7.37
CA ALA A 580 25.88 34.43 -6.45
C ALA A 580 26.10 33.89 -5.02
N ALA A 581 25.60 32.69 -4.70
CA ALA A 581 25.95 31.92 -3.50
C ALA A 581 27.16 30.99 -3.69
N GLY A 582 27.70 30.88 -4.92
CA GLY A 582 28.77 29.95 -5.28
C GLY A 582 28.29 28.57 -5.76
N ALA A 583 26.98 28.31 -5.74
CA ALA A 583 26.38 27.05 -6.20
C ALA A 583 26.36 26.97 -7.74
N THR A 584 27.49 26.62 -8.35
CA THR A 584 27.72 26.63 -9.82
C THR A 584 27.75 25.22 -10.45
N SER A 585 27.81 24.17 -9.64
CA SER A 585 27.85 22.78 -10.11
C SER A 585 26.45 22.21 -10.38
N GLN A 586 25.46 22.71 -9.64
CA GLN A 586 24.08 22.26 -9.56
C GLN A 586 23.25 22.64 -10.79
N TYR A 587 22.28 21.82 -11.18
CA TYR A 587 21.22 22.24 -12.10
C TYR A 587 20.30 23.25 -11.41
N ILE A 588 19.64 24.08 -12.21
CA ILE A 588 18.52 24.92 -11.78
C ILE A 588 17.35 24.56 -12.67
N PHE A 589 16.26 24.13 -12.04
CA PHE A 589 15.01 23.88 -12.72
C PHE A 589 14.20 25.17 -12.70
N VAL A 590 13.68 25.58 -13.87
CA VAL A 590 12.96 26.85 -14.06
C VAL A 590 11.52 26.56 -14.45
N GLU A 591 10.60 27.20 -13.73
CA GLU A 591 9.17 26.91 -13.80
C GLU A 591 8.39 28.09 -14.37
N GLY A 592 7.33 27.76 -15.10
CA GLY A 592 6.56 28.66 -15.91
C GLY A 592 5.22 29.07 -15.32
N ASN A 593 4.61 30.08 -15.92
CA ASN A 593 3.24 30.50 -15.61
C ASN A 593 2.20 29.49 -16.12
N SER A 594 0.98 29.56 -15.61
CA SER A 594 -0.11 28.59 -15.86
C SER A 594 0.24 27.18 -15.36
N TYR A 595 0.61 27.09 -14.08
CA TYR A 595 0.97 25.83 -13.40
C TYR A 595 2.08 25.05 -14.13
N THR A 596 3.02 25.80 -14.72
CA THR A 596 4.09 25.31 -15.62
C THR A 596 3.66 24.29 -16.71
N GLY A 597 2.37 24.19 -17.03
CA GLY A 597 1.80 23.03 -17.70
C GLY A 597 2.31 22.85 -19.13
N ALA A 598 2.79 21.66 -19.49
CA ALA A 598 3.42 21.41 -20.80
C ALA A 598 2.46 21.65 -21.99
N TRP A 599 1.20 21.24 -21.86
CA TRP A 599 0.13 21.50 -22.82
C TRP A 599 -0.21 22.98 -23.04
N THR A 600 0.00 23.82 -22.01
CA THR A 600 -0.26 25.26 -22.03
C THR A 600 1.00 26.09 -22.31
N TRP A 601 2.19 25.50 -22.20
CA TRP A 601 3.50 26.18 -22.23
C TRP A 601 3.68 27.21 -23.35
N VAL A 602 3.17 26.90 -24.55
CA VAL A 602 3.25 27.79 -25.72
C VAL A 602 2.05 28.76 -25.79
N SER A 603 0.84 28.28 -25.47
CA SER A 603 -0.41 29.03 -25.63
C SER A 603 -0.66 30.06 -24.52
N SER A 604 -0.12 29.87 -23.32
CA SER A 604 -0.12 30.85 -22.22
C SER A 604 0.90 31.99 -22.41
N GLY A 605 1.80 31.86 -23.39
CA GLY A 605 2.96 32.75 -23.56
C GLY A 605 4.14 32.47 -22.60
N THR A 606 4.02 31.51 -21.69
CA THR A 606 5.09 31.10 -20.75
C THR A 606 6.42 30.86 -21.47
N GLY A 607 6.41 30.01 -22.51
CA GLY A 607 7.62 29.69 -23.29
C GLY A 607 8.20 30.91 -24.01
N ALA A 608 7.40 31.90 -24.40
CA ALA A 608 7.93 33.12 -25.01
C ALA A 608 8.68 34.00 -23.99
N ALA A 609 8.16 34.10 -22.76
CA ALA A 609 8.77 34.91 -21.70
C ALA A 609 10.03 34.27 -21.10
N LEU A 610 10.05 32.94 -20.93
CA LEU A 610 11.19 32.23 -20.31
C LEU A 610 12.30 31.89 -21.33
N ALA A 611 12.09 32.05 -22.64
CA ALA A 611 13.08 31.74 -23.68
C ALA A 611 14.44 32.46 -23.49
N SER A 612 14.44 33.65 -22.91
CA SER A 612 15.65 34.47 -22.69
C SER A 612 16.33 34.27 -21.33
N LEU A 613 15.93 33.29 -20.51
CA LEU A 613 16.61 32.97 -19.25
C LEU A 613 18.08 32.55 -19.50
N THR A 614 18.98 33.07 -18.66
CA THR A 614 20.44 32.88 -18.76
C THR A 614 21.06 32.37 -17.46
N ASP A 615 22.02 31.45 -17.57
CA ASP A 615 22.80 30.93 -16.45
C ASP A 615 24.28 30.85 -16.87
N PRO A 616 25.22 31.51 -16.15
CA PRO A 616 26.65 31.42 -16.46
C PRO A 616 27.22 30.01 -16.31
N SER A 617 26.53 29.10 -15.61
CA SER A 617 26.92 27.69 -15.46
C SER A 617 26.33 26.77 -16.53
N ASN A 618 25.45 27.29 -17.40
CA ASN A 618 24.70 26.59 -18.46
C ASN A 618 24.00 25.28 -18.03
N LYS A 619 23.26 25.31 -16.92
CA LYS A 619 22.50 24.16 -16.38
C LYS A 619 21.04 24.50 -16.04
N ILE A 620 20.40 25.35 -16.87
CA ILE A 620 18.95 25.53 -16.83
C ILE A 620 18.28 24.32 -17.47
N ILE A 621 17.31 23.73 -16.77
CA ILE A 621 16.34 22.78 -17.33
C ILE A 621 14.95 23.37 -17.08
N TYR A 622 14.08 23.34 -18.08
CA TYR A 622 12.73 23.89 -18.03
C TYR A 622 11.80 22.82 -17.49
N GLU A 623 11.34 22.99 -16.27
CA GLU A 623 10.47 22.06 -15.56
C GLU A 623 9.02 22.36 -15.93
N MET A 624 8.30 21.33 -16.35
CA MET A 624 6.92 21.42 -16.80
C MET A 624 6.12 20.31 -16.15
N HIS A 625 4.85 20.55 -15.85
CA HIS A 625 3.98 19.55 -15.23
C HIS A 625 3.00 19.03 -16.26
N GLN A 626 2.64 17.74 -16.15
CA GLN A 626 1.59 17.19 -17.00
C GLN A 626 0.79 16.06 -16.37
N TYR A 627 -0.41 16.42 -15.89
CA TYR A 627 -1.47 15.48 -15.59
C TYR A 627 -2.33 15.17 -16.82
N LEU A 628 -3.14 14.12 -16.72
CA LEU A 628 -3.76 13.42 -17.85
C LEU A 628 -5.31 13.44 -17.81
N ASP A 629 -5.89 13.99 -16.75
CA ASP A 629 -7.32 14.22 -16.53
C ASP A 629 -7.85 15.44 -17.30
N THR A 630 -9.17 15.63 -17.33
CA THR A 630 -9.88 16.54 -18.26
C THR A 630 -9.32 17.96 -18.29
N ASP A 631 -9.12 18.57 -17.12
CA ASP A 631 -8.58 19.92 -16.95
C ASP A 631 -7.07 19.97 -16.70
N GLY A 632 -6.40 18.81 -16.64
CA GLY A 632 -4.96 18.72 -16.41
C GLY A 632 -4.53 19.09 -14.98
N SER A 633 -5.45 19.06 -14.02
CA SER A 633 -5.21 19.42 -12.61
C SER A 633 -4.58 18.32 -11.76
N GLY A 634 -4.62 17.06 -12.20
CA GLY A 634 -4.19 15.92 -11.38
C GLY A 634 -5.16 15.60 -10.23
N THR A 635 -6.40 16.08 -10.30
CA THR A 635 -7.42 15.85 -9.27
C THR A 635 -8.35 14.67 -9.59
N ASN A 636 -8.21 14.02 -10.74
CA ASN A 636 -8.97 12.82 -11.09
C ASN A 636 -8.10 11.62 -11.49
N ALA A 637 -8.49 10.42 -11.05
CA ALA A 637 -7.83 9.18 -11.41
C ALA A 637 -8.03 8.76 -12.88
N ASN A 638 -8.99 9.35 -13.60
CA ASN A 638 -9.32 9.03 -14.98
C ASN A 638 -8.61 9.95 -15.97
N CYS A 639 -7.91 9.35 -16.94
CA CYS A 639 -7.25 10.07 -18.03
C CYS A 639 -8.19 10.25 -19.23
N VAL A 640 -8.10 11.36 -19.97
CA VAL A 640 -9.04 11.69 -21.06
C VAL A 640 -9.10 10.64 -22.18
N SER A 641 -7.95 10.08 -22.55
CA SER A 641 -7.82 8.99 -23.53
C SER A 641 -6.57 8.16 -23.21
N SER A 642 -6.34 7.07 -23.95
CA SER A 642 -5.08 6.31 -23.90
C SER A 642 -3.91 6.96 -24.67
N THR A 643 -4.09 8.18 -25.19
CA THR A 643 -3.10 8.93 -25.99
C THR A 643 -2.81 10.34 -25.45
N ILE A 644 -3.67 10.88 -24.59
CA ILE A 644 -3.69 12.31 -24.18
C ILE A 644 -2.34 12.83 -23.67
N GLY A 645 -1.53 12.00 -23.01
CA GLY A 645 -0.23 12.41 -22.49
C GLY A 645 0.76 12.82 -23.59
N SER A 646 0.92 11.99 -24.63
CA SER A 646 1.83 12.32 -25.74
C SER A 646 1.29 13.45 -26.62
N GLU A 647 -0.03 13.62 -26.71
CA GLU A 647 -0.68 14.76 -27.35
C GLU A 647 -0.35 16.08 -26.62
N ARG A 648 -0.53 16.09 -25.29
CA ARG A 648 -0.32 17.28 -24.45
C ARG A 648 1.12 17.82 -24.49
N ILE A 649 2.14 16.95 -24.53
CA ILE A 649 3.55 17.41 -24.52
C ILE A 649 4.14 17.77 -25.89
N GLN A 650 3.41 17.61 -27.00
CA GLN A 650 3.93 17.88 -28.36
C GLN A 650 4.35 19.33 -28.56
N ALA A 651 3.54 20.30 -28.11
CA ALA A 651 3.82 21.73 -28.28
C ALA A 651 5.08 22.17 -27.50
N ALA A 652 5.19 21.74 -26.23
CA ALA A 652 6.38 21.93 -25.41
C ALA A 652 7.63 21.31 -26.05
N THR A 653 7.53 20.08 -26.56
CA THR A 653 8.65 19.37 -27.20
C THR A 653 9.17 20.11 -28.43
N GLN A 654 8.26 20.62 -29.27
CA GLN A 654 8.65 21.44 -30.42
C GLN A 654 9.30 22.76 -29.99
N TRP A 655 8.75 23.44 -28.99
CA TRP A 655 9.32 24.68 -28.45
C TRP A 655 10.72 24.48 -27.88
N LEU A 656 10.94 23.40 -27.10
CA LEU A 656 12.26 23.05 -26.54
C LEU A 656 13.30 22.89 -27.66
N LYS A 657 12.95 22.15 -28.73
CA LYS A 657 13.84 21.92 -29.89
C LYS A 657 14.14 23.21 -30.65
N GLN A 658 13.13 24.02 -30.93
CA GLN A 658 13.28 25.30 -31.65
C GLN A 658 14.15 26.32 -30.90
N ASN A 659 14.11 26.30 -29.56
CA ASN A 659 14.85 27.23 -28.71
C ASN A 659 16.17 26.66 -28.15
N GLY A 660 16.55 25.44 -28.55
CA GLY A 660 17.78 24.78 -28.09
C GLY A 660 17.82 24.50 -26.58
N LYS A 661 16.65 24.27 -25.95
CA LYS A 661 16.48 24.13 -24.50
C LYS A 661 16.38 22.66 -24.09
N LYS A 662 16.54 22.41 -22.78
CA LYS A 662 16.37 21.10 -22.13
C LYS A 662 15.16 21.16 -21.20
N GLY A 663 14.31 20.14 -21.21
CA GLY A 663 13.12 20.08 -20.37
C GLY A 663 13.07 18.84 -19.49
N ILE A 664 12.25 18.87 -18.44
CA ILE A 664 11.93 17.72 -17.59
C ILE A 664 10.43 17.77 -17.25
N LEU A 665 9.78 16.62 -17.07
CA LEU A 665 8.48 16.62 -16.38
C LEU A 665 8.71 16.53 -14.87
N GLY A 666 8.48 17.65 -14.16
CA GLY A 666 8.67 17.74 -12.70
C GLY A 666 7.58 17.03 -11.90
N GLU A 667 6.37 17.01 -12.47
CA GLU A 667 5.23 16.25 -11.96
C GLU A 667 4.48 15.61 -13.13
N THR A 668 4.19 14.33 -13.00
CA THR A 668 3.16 13.64 -13.79
C THR A 668 2.59 12.46 -13.02
N ALA A 669 1.34 12.14 -13.29
CA ALA A 669 0.64 11.00 -12.70
C ALA A 669 -0.58 10.57 -13.53
N GLY A 670 -1.13 9.41 -13.18
CA GLY A 670 -2.39 8.88 -13.66
C GLY A 670 -2.85 7.74 -12.76
N GLY A 671 -4.16 7.44 -12.73
CA GLY A 671 -4.69 6.38 -11.88
C GLY A 671 -4.22 4.99 -12.31
N ALA A 672 -4.22 4.02 -11.38
CA ALA A 672 -3.87 2.62 -11.63
C ALA A 672 -4.94 1.87 -12.47
N ASN A 673 -5.19 2.36 -13.69
CA ASN A 673 -6.14 1.82 -14.65
C ASN A 673 -5.51 1.73 -16.05
N SER A 674 -6.05 0.85 -16.90
CA SER A 674 -5.48 0.53 -18.21
C SER A 674 -5.38 1.73 -19.16
N GLN A 675 -6.32 2.67 -19.10
CA GLN A 675 -6.32 3.87 -19.94
C GLN A 675 -5.20 4.84 -19.57
N CYS A 676 -5.03 5.13 -18.27
CA CYS A 676 -3.94 5.96 -17.78
C CYS A 676 -2.57 5.30 -17.96
N ILE A 677 -2.45 3.99 -17.72
CA ILE A 677 -1.21 3.24 -17.95
C ILE A 677 -0.79 3.34 -19.43
N GLN A 678 -1.72 3.21 -20.38
CA GLN A 678 -1.43 3.42 -21.81
C GLN A 678 -1.03 4.86 -22.12
N ALA A 679 -1.77 5.86 -21.61
CA ALA A 679 -1.51 7.27 -21.86
C ALA A 679 -0.13 7.72 -21.36
N LEU A 680 0.25 7.33 -20.14
CA LEU A 680 1.52 7.69 -19.53
C LEU A 680 2.68 6.90 -20.15
N THR A 681 2.49 5.61 -20.48
CA THR A 681 3.47 4.81 -21.23
C THR A 681 3.74 5.43 -22.62
N GLY A 682 2.70 5.86 -23.33
CA GLY A 682 2.83 6.52 -24.62
C GLY A 682 3.52 7.90 -24.52
N MET A 683 3.26 8.64 -23.44
CA MET A 683 3.93 9.90 -23.14
C MET A 683 5.42 9.70 -22.84
N LEU A 684 5.77 8.74 -21.98
CA LEU A 684 7.16 8.42 -21.65
C LEU A 684 7.93 7.88 -22.86
N GLN A 685 7.32 7.05 -23.72
CA GLN A 685 7.98 6.63 -24.97
C GLN A 685 8.23 7.82 -25.91
N TYR A 686 7.25 8.72 -26.06
CA TYR A 686 7.43 9.94 -26.86
C TYR A 686 8.55 10.83 -26.29
N MET A 687 8.68 10.94 -24.96
CA MET A 687 9.81 11.63 -24.32
C MET A 687 11.13 10.90 -24.55
N GLU A 688 11.15 9.55 -24.48
CA GLU A 688 12.36 8.74 -24.67
C GLU A 688 12.93 8.88 -26.09
N ASP A 689 12.05 9.03 -27.08
CA ASP A 689 12.39 9.27 -28.49
C ASP A 689 12.72 10.75 -28.79
N ASN A 690 12.54 11.64 -27.80
CA ASN A 690 12.88 13.06 -27.84
C ASN A 690 13.85 13.46 -26.70
N THR A 691 14.74 12.53 -26.31
CA THR A 691 15.78 12.73 -25.27
C THR A 691 16.87 13.74 -25.66
N ASP A 692 16.88 14.20 -26.92
CA ASP A 692 17.63 15.38 -27.34
C ASP A 692 17.15 16.67 -26.64
N VAL A 693 15.92 16.69 -26.09
CA VAL A 693 15.41 17.77 -25.25
C VAL A 693 14.91 17.32 -23.88
N TRP A 694 14.16 16.22 -23.78
CA TRP A 694 13.63 15.71 -22.50
C TRP A 694 14.71 14.98 -21.72
N GLN A 695 15.03 15.48 -20.53
CA GLN A 695 16.07 14.91 -19.67
C GLN A 695 15.51 13.84 -18.72
N GLY A 696 14.20 13.85 -18.48
CA GLY A 696 13.57 12.88 -17.58
C GLY A 696 12.14 13.22 -17.19
N TRP A 697 11.66 12.51 -16.19
CA TRP A 697 10.33 12.62 -15.59
C TRP A 697 10.37 12.28 -14.10
N LEU A 698 9.48 12.87 -13.32
CA LEU A 698 9.23 12.53 -11.93
C LEU A 698 7.73 12.28 -11.70
N TRP A 699 7.43 11.28 -10.86
CA TRP A 699 6.05 10.96 -10.46
C TRP A 699 5.56 11.88 -9.33
N TRP A 700 4.28 12.28 -9.35
CA TRP A 700 3.59 12.92 -8.22
C TRP A 700 2.58 11.96 -7.57
N GLY A 701 2.80 11.43 -6.37
CA GLY A 701 3.95 11.65 -5.47
C GLY A 701 4.11 10.53 -4.43
N GLY A 702 5.30 10.42 -3.85
CA GLY A 702 5.66 9.65 -2.67
C GLY A 702 5.79 10.54 -1.42
N GLY A 703 6.15 9.95 -0.29
CA GLY A 703 6.14 10.59 1.03
C GLY A 703 5.09 9.99 1.98
N PRO A 704 5.33 10.03 3.30
CA PRO A 704 4.70 9.09 4.25
C PRO A 704 3.24 9.38 4.62
N TRP A 705 2.67 10.51 4.19
CA TRP A 705 1.36 10.99 4.61
C TRP A 705 0.29 10.97 3.50
N TRP A 706 0.56 10.29 2.38
CA TRP A 706 -0.40 10.15 1.28
C TRP A 706 -1.56 9.18 1.55
N GLY A 707 -1.37 8.20 2.44
CA GLY A 707 -2.39 7.18 2.72
C GLY A 707 -2.90 6.50 1.43
N SER A 708 -4.22 6.51 1.24
CA SER A 708 -4.92 5.94 0.07
C SER A 708 -4.98 6.87 -1.16
N TYR A 709 -4.16 7.93 -1.23
CA TYR A 709 -4.11 8.82 -2.38
C TYR A 709 -3.84 8.06 -3.68
N MET A 710 -4.69 8.33 -4.69
CA MET A 710 -4.75 7.62 -5.97
C MET A 710 -3.43 7.55 -6.75
N PHE A 711 -2.51 8.49 -6.51
CA PHE A 711 -1.18 8.52 -7.14
C PHE A 711 -0.03 8.26 -6.15
N SER A 712 -0.30 7.71 -4.97
CA SER A 712 0.73 7.43 -3.95
C SER A 712 1.79 6.46 -4.49
N MET A 713 3.02 6.95 -4.62
CA MET A 713 4.21 6.18 -4.99
C MET A 713 4.99 5.70 -3.75
N GLU A 714 4.44 5.92 -2.55
CA GLU A 714 5.11 5.60 -1.29
C GLU A 714 5.18 4.07 -1.07
N PRO A 715 6.39 3.48 -0.93
CA PRO A 715 6.55 2.07 -0.60
C PRO A 715 6.10 1.76 0.84
N PRO A 716 5.59 0.55 1.13
CA PRO A 716 5.47 -0.60 0.23
C PRO A 716 4.13 -0.69 -0.51
N SER A 717 3.15 0.16 -0.19
CA SER A 717 1.72 -0.10 -0.44
C SER A 717 0.98 1.00 -1.21
N GLY A 718 1.61 2.13 -1.54
CA GLY A 718 0.99 3.22 -2.28
C GLY A 718 0.38 2.78 -3.62
N THR A 719 -0.81 3.31 -3.95
CA THR A 719 -1.64 2.89 -5.09
C THR A 719 -0.91 2.90 -6.44
N ALA A 720 -0.01 3.86 -6.67
CA ALA A 720 0.83 3.90 -7.86
C ALA A 720 2.08 3.03 -7.73
N TYR A 721 2.66 2.89 -6.53
CA TYR A 721 3.81 1.99 -6.28
C TYR A 721 3.48 0.51 -6.53
N THR A 722 2.27 0.08 -6.18
CA THR A 722 1.78 -1.29 -6.44
C THR A 722 1.14 -1.40 -7.83
N GLY A 723 0.22 -0.50 -8.17
CA GLY A 723 -0.66 -0.62 -9.34
C GLY A 723 -0.16 0.01 -10.65
N PHE A 724 0.87 0.85 -10.63
CA PHE A 724 1.33 1.61 -11.82
C PHE A 724 2.82 1.40 -12.13
N LEU A 725 3.68 1.48 -11.10
CA LEU A 725 5.14 1.37 -11.21
C LEU A 725 5.62 0.15 -12.02
N PRO A 726 5.02 -1.07 -11.91
CA PRO A 726 5.42 -2.21 -12.74
C PRO A 726 5.29 -1.98 -14.24
N SER A 727 4.31 -1.18 -14.69
CA SER A 727 4.08 -0.92 -16.11
C SER A 727 5.06 0.09 -16.71
N ILE A 728 5.60 1.00 -15.89
CA ILE A 728 6.57 2.03 -16.33
C ILE A 728 8.02 1.72 -15.95
N SER A 729 8.29 0.56 -15.32
CA SER A 729 9.64 0.17 -14.87
C SER A 729 10.69 -0.04 -15.98
N GLN A 730 10.31 0.12 -17.25
CA GLN A 730 11.22 0.16 -18.40
C GLN A 730 11.80 1.55 -18.69
N PHE A 731 11.22 2.61 -18.10
CA PHE A 731 11.65 4.00 -18.24
C PHE A 731 12.51 4.49 -17.05
N ILE A 732 12.93 3.54 -16.19
CA ILE A 732 13.77 3.74 -15.01
C ILE A 732 15.14 3.08 -15.27
#